data_AF-A0A9W6CZ39-F1
#
_entry.id   AF-A0A9W6CZ39-F1
#
_cell.length_a   1.000
_cell.length_b   1.000
_cell.length_c   1.000
_cell.angle_alpha   90.00
_cell.angle_beta   90.00
_cell.angle_gamma   90.00
#
_symmetry.space_group_name_H-M   'P 1'
#
loop_
_entity.id
_entity.type
_entity.pdbx_description
1 polymer ?
#
loop_
_entity_poly.entity_id
_entity_poly.type
_entity_poly.pdbx_seq_one_letter_code
_entity_poly.pdbx_strand_id
1 'polypeptide(L)'
;MKTIVLAYHNIGCVGIKALLAHGYDIQAVFTHEDDPNENTWFESVAELAAANDIPVYAPEDINHPLWVERIRELAPNVIFSFYYRKMVGEEILAVPLKGCLNLHGSLLPRYRGRCPVNWVLIHGEKETGVTLHYMTPRPDDGDIVGQQQVSIEESDTALTLHAKLASAAGEMLDVLLPKIRGNEADRVPQDKALASYFGGRGPQDGLVDWTRNAAVVRNLVRAVTRPYPGAFSFLGNRKCIFWDVETTAAAPGAYPGGILSTDPLRIACGDGTVEVRYGQSENGVYMSGRQLAQELNLAVGMRFNGQTETVTEEHRKKHVLILGVNGFIGNHLSERLLESGRYEVHGMDLCSSGIGHLLGHPDFHFTEGDISIMREWIEYHVRKCDIVLPLVAIATPIEYVRNPLRVFELDFEENLRVVRYCVKYGKRLIFPSTSEVYGMCTDDEFDEQRSNFVLGPIHKQRWIYSCSKQMLDRVIWAYGKSQGLQFTLFRPFNWVGPKLDSLASARIGSSRVITQFILNLVEGTPIRLVDGGKQKRCFTDFRDGIECLFRVIENKNDQCNGRIFNIGNPNNEYSMAALADMLREKFDGHPLRYHFPPAGGIQRIEARAYYGSGYQDVQHRRPSIREAQSILGWTPNVPFEQSVEETLDYFLKSAVECAAEASCAMSACE
;
A
#
# COMPACT_ATOMS: atom_id res chain seq x y z
N MET A 1 24.75 -20.24 31.81
CA MET A 1 23.44 -19.54 31.88
C MET A 1 22.66 -19.96 30.66
N LYS A 2 21.42 -20.47 30.82
CA LYS A 2 20.62 -20.93 29.68
C LYS A 2 20.22 -19.74 28.82
N THR A 3 20.43 -19.83 27.52
CA THR A 3 20.10 -18.76 26.58
C THR A 3 19.50 -19.31 25.30
N ILE A 4 18.65 -18.51 24.67
CA ILE A 4 18.28 -18.67 23.27
C ILE A 4 18.90 -17.51 22.50
N VAL A 5 19.31 -17.77 21.26
CA VAL A 5 19.93 -16.77 20.41
C VAL A 5 19.09 -16.60 19.15
N LEU A 6 18.76 -15.35 18.83
CA LEU A 6 18.15 -14.93 17.58
C LEU A 6 19.26 -14.27 16.78
N ALA A 7 19.76 -14.90 15.71
CA ALA A 7 20.98 -14.44 15.06
C ALA A 7 20.91 -14.57 13.56
N TYR A 8 21.62 -13.66 12.87
CA TYR A 8 21.85 -13.75 11.43
C TYR A 8 23.15 -13.05 11.06
N HIS A 9 23.75 -13.43 9.93
CA HIS A 9 24.92 -12.77 9.34
C HIS A 9 26.18 -12.82 10.24
N ASN A 10 27.27 -12.15 9.82
CA ASN A 10 28.55 -12.11 10.55
C ASN A 10 28.41 -11.65 12.02
N ILE A 11 27.53 -10.69 12.31
CA ILE A 11 27.29 -10.24 13.70
C ILE A 11 26.65 -11.35 14.53
N GLY A 12 25.70 -12.10 13.95
CA GLY A 12 25.16 -13.31 14.56
C GLY A 12 26.25 -14.32 14.92
N CYS A 13 27.16 -14.59 13.98
CA CYS A 13 28.28 -15.49 14.20
C CYS A 13 29.23 -15.01 15.30
N VAL A 14 29.60 -13.73 15.32
CA VAL A 14 30.42 -13.13 16.39
C VAL A 14 29.73 -13.27 17.74
N GLY A 15 28.44 -12.95 17.83
CA GLY A 15 27.68 -13.05 19.07
C GLY A 15 27.59 -14.48 19.61
N ILE A 16 27.34 -15.48 18.74
CA ILE A 16 27.33 -16.90 19.13
C ILE A 16 28.71 -17.34 19.62
N LYS A 17 29.79 -17.01 18.88
CA LYS A 17 31.17 -17.35 19.28
C LYS A 17 31.52 -16.75 20.65
N ALA A 18 31.16 -15.49 20.90
CA ALA A 18 31.38 -14.83 22.18
C ALA A 18 30.58 -15.50 23.33
N LEU A 19 29.29 -15.81 23.11
CA LEU A 19 28.49 -16.51 24.11
C LEU A 19 29.09 -17.86 24.51
N LEU A 20 29.54 -18.65 23.52
CA LEU A 20 30.20 -19.94 23.76
C LEU A 20 31.50 -19.77 24.55
N ALA A 21 32.35 -18.81 24.16
CA ALA A 21 33.61 -18.53 24.84
C ALA A 21 33.42 -18.15 26.32
N HIS A 22 32.33 -17.46 26.66
CA HIS A 22 31.99 -17.07 28.04
C HIS A 22 31.10 -18.08 28.78
N GLY A 23 30.96 -19.30 28.25
CA GLY A 23 30.29 -20.42 28.90
C GLY A 23 28.77 -20.22 29.07
N TYR A 24 28.13 -19.54 28.13
CA TYR A 24 26.67 -19.55 28.02
C TYR A 24 26.21 -20.89 27.43
N ASP A 25 25.06 -21.36 27.92
CA ASP A 25 24.46 -22.63 27.52
C ASP A 25 23.37 -22.33 26.48
N ILE A 26 23.75 -22.35 25.20
CA ILE A 26 22.87 -22.01 24.08
C ILE A 26 21.94 -23.19 23.79
N GLN A 27 20.66 -23.05 24.15
CA GLN A 27 19.66 -24.12 24.00
C GLN A 27 19.13 -24.24 22.57
N ALA A 28 19.05 -23.12 21.86
CA ALA A 28 18.61 -23.06 20.47
C ALA A 28 19.04 -21.74 19.80
N VAL A 29 19.23 -21.81 18.49
CA VAL A 29 19.45 -20.66 17.61
C VAL A 29 18.26 -20.51 16.65
N PHE A 30 17.70 -19.31 16.55
CA PHE A 30 16.73 -18.94 15.54
C PHE A 30 17.38 -18.01 14.51
N THR A 31 17.30 -18.39 13.24
CA THR A 31 17.92 -17.69 12.10
C THR A 31 16.90 -17.49 10.98
N HIS A 32 17.34 -17.11 9.78
CA HIS A 32 16.54 -16.99 8.56
C HIS A 32 17.10 -17.90 7.48
N GLU A 33 16.26 -18.24 6.50
CA GLU A 33 16.73 -18.72 5.20
C GLU A 33 17.36 -17.55 4.42
N ASP A 34 18.40 -17.83 3.63
CA ASP A 34 19.04 -16.82 2.79
C ASP A 34 18.11 -16.41 1.64
N ASP A 35 17.96 -15.10 1.41
CA ASP A 35 17.14 -14.58 0.30
C ASP A 35 17.88 -14.80 -1.03
N PRO A 36 17.30 -15.52 -2.01
CA PRO A 36 17.94 -15.77 -3.30
C PRO A 36 18.20 -14.49 -4.12
N ASN A 37 17.59 -13.36 -3.76
CA ASN A 37 17.79 -12.06 -4.39
C ASN A 37 18.82 -11.19 -3.65
N GLU A 38 19.39 -11.66 -2.54
CA GLU A 38 20.47 -11.01 -1.82
C GLU A 38 21.81 -11.69 -2.13
N ASN A 39 22.88 -10.91 -2.24
CA ASN A 39 24.21 -11.51 -2.34
C ASN A 39 24.62 -12.11 -0.99
N THR A 40 24.76 -13.43 -0.91
CA THR A 40 25.24 -14.12 0.29
C THR A 40 26.77 -14.06 0.36
N TRP A 41 27.31 -13.07 1.06
CA TRP A 41 28.76 -12.86 1.27
C TRP A 41 29.21 -13.10 2.72
N PHE A 42 28.26 -13.40 3.59
CA PHE A 42 28.43 -13.47 5.05
C PHE A 42 28.50 -14.92 5.54
N GLU A 43 29.04 -15.09 6.75
CA GLU A 43 29.07 -16.36 7.46
C GLU A 43 27.64 -16.84 7.80
N SER A 44 27.42 -18.15 7.65
CA SER A 44 26.14 -18.78 7.99
C SER A 44 26.05 -19.08 9.47
N VAL A 45 25.06 -18.46 10.12
CA VAL A 45 24.69 -18.77 11.51
C VAL A 45 24.21 -20.22 11.65
N ALA A 46 23.54 -20.75 10.63
CA ALA A 46 23.05 -22.13 10.65
C ALA A 46 24.20 -23.14 10.62
N GLU A 47 25.22 -22.90 9.77
CA GLU A 47 26.42 -23.74 9.73
C GLU A 47 27.20 -23.65 11.05
N LEU A 48 27.33 -22.45 11.62
CA LEU A 48 28.00 -22.28 12.92
C LEU A 48 27.27 -23.01 14.05
N ALA A 49 25.94 -22.91 14.10
CA ALA A 49 25.13 -23.61 15.10
C ALA A 49 25.27 -25.13 14.95
N ALA A 50 25.17 -25.65 13.71
CA ALA A 50 25.33 -27.06 13.42
C ALA A 50 26.73 -27.59 13.78
N ALA A 51 27.79 -26.82 13.49
CA ALA A 51 29.17 -27.17 13.81
C ALA A 51 29.46 -27.24 15.33
N ASN A 52 28.59 -26.66 16.16
CA ASN A 52 28.68 -26.71 17.62
C ASN A 52 27.55 -27.55 18.24
N ASP A 53 26.86 -28.38 17.45
CA ASP A 53 25.75 -29.24 17.87
C ASP A 53 24.59 -28.48 18.57
N ILE A 54 24.35 -27.23 18.14
CA ILE A 54 23.28 -26.38 18.68
C ILE A 54 22.04 -26.52 17.78
N PRO A 55 20.85 -26.83 18.34
CA PRO A 55 19.62 -26.85 17.56
C PRO A 55 19.34 -25.52 16.88
N VAL A 56 19.12 -25.54 15.57
CA VAL A 56 18.87 -24.33 14.76
C VAL A 56 17.53 -24.41 14.03
N TYR A 57 16.79 -23.30 14.00
CA TYR A 57 15.48 -23.16 13.37
C TYR A 57 15.39 -21.88 12.53
N ALA A 58 14.66 -21.92 11.43
CA ALA A 58 14.40 -20.75 10.58
C ALA A 58 12.89 -20.60 10.28
N PRO A 59 12.05 -20.28 11.28
CA PRO A 59 10.61 -20.19 11.05
C PRO A 59 10.23 -18.96 10.22
N GLU A 60 9.15 -19.08 9.44
CA GLU A 60 8.56 -17.94 8.74
C GLU A 60 8.08 -16.86 9.72
N ASP A 61 7.49 -17.25 10.85
CA ASP A 61 7.16 -16.37 11.95
C ASP A 61 7.57 -16.99 13.29
N ILE A 62 8.51 -16.35 13.99
CA ILE A 62 8.95 -16.79 15.32
C ILE A 62 7.83 -16.59 16.36
N ASN A 63 6.88 -15.69 16.11
CA ASN A 63 5.78 -15.38 17.02
C ASN A 63 4.60 -16.35 16.89
N HIS A 64 4.70 -17.33 15.99
CA HIS A 64 3.69 -18.38 15.89
C HIS A 64 3.57 -19.13 17.23
N PRO A 65 2.34 -19.42 17.74
CA PRO A 65 2.13 -19.98 19.08
C PRO A 65 3.00 -21.19 19.43
N LEU A 66 3.21 -22.12 18.48
CA LEU A 66 4.09 -23.28 18.66
C LEU A 66 5.55 -22.91 19.01
N TRP A 67 6.09 -21.85 18.39
CA TRP A 67 7.45 -21.40 18.68
C TRP A 67 7.53 -20.66 20.01
N VAL A 68 6.50 -19.89 20.35
CA VAL A 68 6.40 -19.25 21.66
C VAL A 68 6.37 -20.31 22.77
N GLU A 69 5.55 -21.35 22.64
CA GLU A 69 5.50 -22.48 23.58
C GLU A 69 6.85 -23.19 23.69
N ARG A 70 7.48 -23.52 22.56
CA ARG A 70 8.79 -24.16 22.55
C ARG A 70 9.88 -23.31 23.22
N ILE A 71 9.88 -22.00 22.98
CA ILE A 71 10.79 -21.06 23.63
C ILE A 71 10.56 -21.03 25.15
N ARG A 72 9.29 -21.08 25.61
CA ARG A 72 8.94 -21.19 27.04
C ARG A 72 9.47 -22.49 27.65
N GLU A 73 9.30 -23.61 26.96
CA GLU A 73 9.76 -24.94 27.43
C GLU A 73 11.29 -25.01 27.60
N LEU A 74 12.03 -24.36 26.72
CA LEU A 74 13.50 -24.26 26.83
C LEU A 74 13.96 -23.43 28.04
N ALA A 75 13.05 -22.66 28.65
CA ALA A 75 13.25 -21.88 29.87
C ALA A 75 14.56 -21.06 29.87
N PRO A 76 14.80 -20.18 28.87
CA PRO A 76 16.00 -19.36 28.81
C PRO A 76 16.03 -18.37 29.99
N ASN A 77 17.22 -18.14 30.55
CA ASN A 77 17.41 -17.08 31.54
C ASN A 77 17.47 -15.70 30.87
N VAL A 78 17.99 -15.63 29.66
CA VAL A 78 18.18 -14.44 28.82
C VAL A 78 18.01 -14.84 27.35
N ILE A 79 17.54 -13.92 26.52
CA ILE A 79 17.55 -14.07 25.06
C ILE A 79 18.48 -13.02 24.47
N PHE A 80 19.33 -13.41 23.53
CA PHE A 80 20.15 -12.47 22.76
C PHE A 80 19.68 -12.38 21.32
N SER A 81 19.55 -11.17 20.80
CA SER A 81 19.30 -10.85 19.40
C SER A 81 20.56 -10.23 18.80
N PHE A 82 21.10 -10.87 17.78
CA PHE A 82 22.28 -10.44 17.03
C PHE A 82 21.92 -10.34 15.56
N TYR A 83 21.44 -9.16 15.14
CA TYR A 83 21.03 -8.87 13.75
C TYR A 83 19.86 -9.73 13.24
N TYR A 84 19.01 -10.22 14.14
CA TYR A 84 17.78 -10.91 13.75
C TYR A 84 16.83 -9.95 13.02
N ARG A 85 16.35 -10.34 11.83
CA ARG A 85 15.61 -9.45 10.92
C ARG A 85 14.12 -9.31 11.19
N LYS A 86 13.51 -10.23 11.95
CA LYS A 86 12.06 -10.25 12.21
C LYS A 86 11.76 -9.67 13.59
N MET A 87 10.62 -8.98 13.71
CA MET A 87 10.17 -8.45 14.99
C MET A 87 9.82 -9.59 15.94
N VAL A 88 10.26 -9.45 17.20
CA VAL A 88 9.97 -10.38 18.28
C VAL A 88 8.84 -9.80 19.12
N GLY A 89 7.75 -10.56 19.24
CA GLY A 89 6.52 -10.15 19.91
C GLY A 89 6.63 -10.25 21.43
N GLU A 90 5.70 -9.57 22.10
CA GLU A 90 5.66 -9.42 23.56
C GLU A 90 5.67 -10.75 24.30
N GLU A 91 4.98 -11.77 23.75
CA GLU A 91 4.91 -13.09 24.36
C GLU A 91 6.27 -13.77 24.50
N ILE A 92 7.18 -13.56 23.56
CA ILE A 92 8.56 -14.07 23.60
C ILE A 92 9.43 -13.17 24.48
N LEU A 93 9.27 -11.85 24.35
CA LEU A 93 10.01 -10.87 25.15
C LEU A 93 9.80 -11.06 26.66
N ALA A 94 8.63 -11.55 27.06
CA ALA A 94 8.27 -11.82 28.45
C ALA A 94 8.81 -13.14 29.02
N VAL A 95 9.37 -14.04 28.18
CA VAL A 95 9.82 -15.37 28.63
C VAL A 95 11.05 -15.32 29.55
N PRO A 96 12.18 -14.70 29.17
CA PRO A 96 13.38 -14.74 29.99
C PRO A 96 13.30 -13.78 31.18
N LEU A 97 13.59 -14.28 32.39
CA LEU A 97 13.58 -13.47 33.62
C LEU A 97 14.59 -12.31 33.60
N LYS A 98 15.73 -12.47 32.93
CA LYS A 98 16.73 -11.39 32.78
C LYS A 98 16.48 -10.53 31.54
N GLY A 99 15.36 -10.72 30.83
CA GLY A 99 14.98 -9.97 29.65
C GLY A 99 15.69 -10.42 28.36
N CYS A 100 15.45 -9.65 27.30
CA CYS A 100 16.01 -9.86 25.98
C CYS A 100 16.97 -8.71 25.63
N LEU A 101 18.14 -9.02 25.09
CA LEU A 101 19.17 -8.05 24.72
C LEU A 101 19.40 -8.09 23.20
N ASN A 102 19.46 -6.93 22.56
CA ASN A 102 19.74 -6.79 21.13
C ASN A 102 21.07 -6.05 20.92
N LEU A 103 21.88 -6.56 20.00
CA LEU A 103 23.09 -5.91 19.51
C LEU A 103 22.76 -5.16 18.23
N HIS A 104 22.83 -3.84 18.30
CA HIS A 104 22.53 -2.93 17.21
C HIS A 104 23.80 -2.26 16.67
N GLY A 105 23.84 -2.06 15.35
CA GLY A 105 25.01 -1.55 14.61
C GLY A 105 25.13 -0.03 14.54
N SER A 106 24.75 0.70 15.59
CA SER A 106 24.97 2.14 15.71
C SER A 106 25.25 2.58 17.15
N LEU A 107 25.59 3.86 17.32
CA LEU A 107 25.60 4.53 18.63
C LEU A 107 24.19 5.00 18.98
N LEU A 108 23.39 4.11 19.56
CA LEU A 108 22.06 4.46 20.08
C LEU A 108 22.13 5.62 21.08
N PRO A 109 21.16 6.53 21.09
CA PRO A 109 19.86 6.47 20.39
C PRO A 109 19.87 6.90 18.91
N ARG A 110 21.02 7.28 18.34
CA ARG A 110 21.11 7.67 16.92
C ARG A 110 21.08 6.44 16.01
N TYR A 111 20.50 6.60 14.83
CA TYR A 111 20.42 5.57 13.78
C TYR A 111 19.73 4.27 14.24
N ARG A 112 18.61 4.38 14.98
CA ARG A 112 17.68 3.27 15.19
C ARG A 112 17.09 2.78 13.87
N GLY A 113 16.54 1.58 13.88
CA GLY A 113 15.87 1.00 12.72
C GLY A 113 16.81 0.11 11.92
N ARG A 114 16.78 0.21 10.60
CA ARG A 114 17.40 -0.78 9.69
C ARG A 114 18.53 -0.16 8.87
N CYS A 115 19.45 -1.03 8.44
CA CYS A 115 20.60 -0.67 7.59
C CYS A 115 21.51 0.45 8.15
N PRO A 116 21.82 0.50 9.48
CA PRO A 116 22.56 1.63 10.07
C PRO A 116 23.95 1.83 9.43
N VAL A 117 24.65 0.74 9.09
CA VAL A 117 25.97 0.77 8.42
C VAL A 117 25.93 1.58 7.12
N ASN A 118 24.93 1.34 6.27
CA ASN A 118 24.78 2.06 5.02
C ASN A 118 24.40 3.52 5.29
N TRP A 119 23.50 3.78 6.23
CA TRP A 119 23.03 5.12 6.55
C TRP A 119 24.13 6.04 7.08
N VAL A 120 25.00 5.57 7.98
CA VAL A 120 26.11 6.39 8.51
C VAL A 120 27.12 6.74 7.41
N LEU A 121 27.37 5.82 6.47
CA LEU A 121 28.24 6.09 5.32
C LEU A 121 27.65 7.11 4.37
N ILE A 122 26.34 7.02 4.09
CA ILE A 122 25.59 7.94 3.21
C ILE A 122 25.58 9.36 3.78
N HIS A 123 25.33 9.50 5.09
CA HIS A 123 25.34 10.80 5.77
C HIS A 123 26.77 11.34 5.98
N GLY A 124 27.80 10.56 5.67
CA GLY A 124 29.19 11.00 5.78
C GLY A 124 29.68 11.12 7.21
N GLU A 125 29.09 10.35 8.13
CA GLU A 125 29.49 10.31 9.53
C GLU A 125 30.98 9.93 9.67
N LYS A 126 31.61 10.46 10.72
CA LYS A 126 33.02 10.16 11.06
C LYS A 126 33.15 9.08 12.12
N GLU A 127 32.07 8.77 12.80
CA GLU A 127 32.01 7.78 13.86
C GLU A 127 30.66 7.05 13.82
N THR A 128 30.71 5.79 14.21
CA THR A 128 29.54 4.98 14.53
C THR A 128 29.93 4.06 15.69
N GLY A 129 29.24 2.95 15.88
CA GLY A 129 29.56 1.99 16.90
C GLY A 129 28.59 0.84 16.94
N VAL A 130 28.73 0.02 17.97
CA VAL A 130 27.79 -1.05 18.31
C VAL A 130 27.22 -0.77 19.69
N THR A 131 25.95 -1.13 19.87
CA THR A 131 25.23 -0.98 21.14
C THR A 131 24.57 -2.28 21.53
N LEU A 132 24.81 -2.76 22.75
CA LEU A 132 24.00 -3.80 23.37
C LEU A 132 22.93 -3.13 24.25
N HIS A 133 21.66 -3.40 24.00
CA HIS A 133 20.54 -2.78 24.73
C HIS A 133 19.41 -3.78 24.98
N TYR A 134 18.52 -3.48 25.93
CA TYR A 134 17.32 -4.27 26.17
C TYR A 134 16.30 -4.10 25.05
N MET A 135 15.64 -5.18 24.66
CA MET A 135 14.54 -5.16 23.71
C MET A 135 13.25 -4.75 24.41
N THR A 136 12.43 -3.96 23.71
CA THR A 136 11.05 -3.66 24.10
C THR A 136 10.13 -3.95 22.90
N PRO A 137 8.79 -3.80 23.02
CA PRO A 137 7.90 -3.91 21.86
C PRO A 137 8.21 -2.88 20.75
N ARG A 138 8.95 -1.81 21.05
CA ARG A 138 9.42 -0.83 20.08
C ARG A 138 10.86 -1.14 19.64
N PRO A 139 11.19 -0.91 18.35
CA PRO A 139 12.52 -1.21 17.83
C PRO A 139 13.58 -0.26 18.40
N ASP A 140 14.70 -0.85 18.86
CA ASP A 140 15.94 -0.18 19.26
C ASP A 140 15.81 0.94 20.31
N ASP A 141 14.80 0.89 21.19
CA ASP A 141 14.48 1.97 22.12
C ASP A 141 14.78 1.69 23.60
N GLY A 142 15.12 0.45 23.95
CA GLY A 142 15.31 0.04 25.34
C GLY A 142 16.66 0.43 25.92
N ASP A 143 16.80 0.24 27.23
CA ASP A 143 17.95 0.71 28.00
C ASP A 143 19.27 0.08 27.52
N ILE A 144 20.32 0.89 27.44
CA ILE A 144 21.66 0.51 27.00
C ILE A 144 22.40 -0.23 28.11
N VAL A 145 23.04 -1.34 27.75
CA VAL A 145 23.95 -2.11 28.62
C VAL A 145 25.40 -1.75 28.36
N GLY A 146 25.75 -1.48 27.10
CA GLY A 146 27.07 -0.97 26.75
C GLY A 146 27.16 -0.57 25.28
N GLN A 147 28.15 0.26 24.99
CA GLN A 147 28.44 0.78 23.66
C GLN A 147 29.94 0.78 23.39
N GLN A 148 30.30 0.54 22.14
CA GLN A 148 31.68 0.65 21.65
C GLN A 148 31.69 1.50 20.40
N GLN A 149 32.45 2.59 20.44
CA GLN A 149 32.62 3.53 19.33
C GLN A 149 33.63 2.99 18.29
N VAL A 150 33.38 3.29 17.03
CA VAL A 150 34.21 2.91 15.87
C VAL A 150 34.39 4.12 14.96
N SER A 151 35.64 4.43 14.57
CA SER A 151 35.91 5.48 13.58
C SER A 151 35.57 5.02 12.16
N ILE A 152 35.01 5.94 11.37
CA ILE A 152 34.72 5.75 9.95
C ILE A 152 35.78 6.51 9.15
N GLU A 153 36.64 5.76 8.47
CA GLU A 153 37.68 6.34 7.63
C GLU A 153 37.12 6.75 6.26
N GLU A 154 37.82 7.62 5.54
CA GLU A 154 37.39 8.05 4.21
C GLU A 154 37.33 6.89 3.21
N SER A 155 38.22 5.92 3.35
CA SER A 155 38.28 4.71 2.53
C SER A 155 37.30 3.62 2.95
N ASP A 156 36.56 3.77 4.05
CA ASP A 156 35.63 2.75 4.48
C ASP A 156 34.46 2.59 3.51
N THR A 157 34.16 1.34 3.20
CA THR A 157 32.96 0.89 2.50
C THR A 157 32.02 0.19 3.49
N ALA A 158 30.80 -0.13 3.06
CA ALA A 158 29.89 -0.89 3.91
C ALA A 158 30.48 -2.25 4.34
N LEU A 159 31.28 -2.90 3.51
CA LEU A 159 31.95 -4.16 3.85
C LEU A 159 33.02 -3.96 4.94
N THR A 160 33.92 -2.99 4.76
CA THR A 160 35.02 -2.76 5.71
C THR A 160 34.51 -2.22 7.04
N LEU A 161 33.52 -1.32 7.01
CA LEU A 161 32.88 -0.81 8.22
C LEU A 161 32.13 -1.93 8.95
N HIS A 162 31.45 -2.82 8.23
CA HIS A 162 30.83 -4.00 8.84
C HIS A 162 31.88 -4.88 9.56
N ALA A 163 33.07 -5.09 8.96
CA ALA A 163 34.13 -5.86 9.62
C ALA A 163 34.63 -5.18 10.91
N LYS A 164 34.80 -3.85 10.90
CA LYS A 164 35.17 -3.08 12.10
C LYS A 164 34.12 -3.20 13.20
N LEU A 165 32.83 -3.07 12.84
CA LEU A 165 31.72 -3.23 13.78
C LEU A 165 31.64 -4.65 14.34
N ALA A 166 31.95 -5.67 13.54
CA ALA A 166 32.01 -7.04 14.02
C ALA A 166 33.15 -7.26 15.04
N SER A 167 34.33 -6.67 14.82
CA SER A 167 35.41 -6.69 15.81
C SER A 167 35.00 -5.98 17.11
N ALA A 168 34.48 -4.76 16.97
CA ALA A 168 34.02 -3.96 18.11
C ALA A 168 32.91 -4.65 18.91
N ALA A 169 32.01 -5.37 18.23
CA ALA A 169 30.98 -6.19 18.87
C ALA A 169 31.58 -7.33 19.70
N GLY A 170 32.57 -8.05 19.15
CA GLY A 170 33.27 -9.11 19.88
C GLY A 170 33.95 -8.57 21.15
N GLU A 171 34.75 -7.50 21.00
CA GLU A 171 35.46 -6.84 22.11
C GLU A 171 34.50 -6.35 23.19
N MET A 172 33.39 -5.72 22.79
CA MET A 172 32.37 -5.25 23.72
C MET A 172 31.68 -6.42 24.44
N LEU A 173 31.33 -7.48 23.71
CA LEU A 173 30.70 -8.67 24.30
C LEU A 173 31.66 -9.37 25.28
N ASP A 174 32.95 -9.42 25.00
CA ASP A 174 33.94 -10.01 25.91
C ASP A 174 33.97 -9.32 27.28
N VAL A 175 33.70 -8.02 27.32
CA VAL A 175 33.62 -7.24 28.56
C VAL A 175 32.24 -7.38 29.23
N LEU A 176 31.16 -7.37 28.45
CA LEU A 176 29.80 -7.30 29.00
C LEU A 176 29.23 -8.65 29.40
N LEU A 177 29.54 -9.73 28.67
CA LEU A 177 28.97 -11.06 28.91
C LEU A 177 29.28 -11.61 30.32
N PRO A 178 30.49 -11.46 30.90
CA PRO A 178 30.74 -11.81 32.29
C PRO A 178 29.88 -11.00 33.28
N LYS A 179 29.74 -9.69 33.06
CA LYS A 179 28.92 -8.80 33.91
C LYS A 179 27.44 -9.16 33.86
N ILE A 180 26.91 -9.44 32.66
CA ILE A 180 25.51 -9.89 32.48
C ILE A 180 25.30 -11.23 33.21
N ARG A 181 26.28 -12.13 33.15
CA ARG A 181 26.23 -13.41 33.87
C ARG A 181 26.16 -13.19 35.39
N GLY A 182 26.97 -12.26 35.90
CA GLY A 182 27.06 -11.89 37.32
C GLY A 182 25.95 -10.96 37.85
N ASN A 183 25.06 -10.44 37.00
CA ASN A 183 24.11 -9.35 37.34
C ASN A 183 24.79 -8.02 37.73
N GLU A 184 25.94 -7.73 37.14
CA GLU A 184 26.74 -6.52 37.39
C GLU A 184 26.74 -5.55 36.20
N ALA A 185 25.94 -5.83 35.17
CA ALA A 185 25.87 -5.01 33.97
C ALA A 185 25.00 -3.76 34.22
N ASP A 186 25.51 -2.60 33.82
CA ASP A 186 24.79 -1.34 33.91
C ASP A 186 23.54 -1.33 33.03
N ARG A 187 22.59 -0.47 33.39
CA ARG A 187 21.35 -0.28 32.64
C ARG A 187 21.01 1.20 32.55
N VAL A 188 21.29 1.79 31.39
CA VAL A 188 21.19 3.24 31.16
C VAL A 188 20.05 3.55 30.20
N PRO A 189 19.01 4.29 30.62
CA PRO A 189 17.94 4.69 29.71
C PRO A 189 18.45 5.55 28.55
N GLN A 190 17.92 5.31 27.35
CA GLN A 190 18.25 6.12 26.18
C GLN A 190 17.67 7.54 26.29
N ASP A 191 18.46 8.55 25.90
CA ASP A 191 17.97 9.92 25.74
C ASP A 191 17.15 10.05 24.46
N LYS A 192 15.83 10.18 24.62
CA LYS A 192 14.89 10.24 23.49
C LYS A 192 15.07 11.49 22.63
N ALA A 193 15.64 12.58 23.17
CA ALA A 193 15.87 13.81 22.40
C ALA A 193 16.96 13.66 21.33
N LEU A 194 17.86 12.70 21.50
CA LEU A 194 18.96 12.42 20.58
C LEU A 194 18.62 11.32 19.56
N ALA A 195 17.40 10.77 19.61
CA ALA A 195 17.02 9.63 18.80
C ALA A 195 16.80 10.00 17.32
N SER A 196 17.29 9.14 16.42
CA SER A 196 16.97 9.19 15.00
C SER A 196 16.63 7.78 14.50
N TYR A 197 15.75 7.69 13.49
CA TYR A 197 15.26 6.41 12.97
C TYR A 197 15.34 6.38 11.45
N PHE A 198 15.83 5.27 10.90
CA PHE A 198 15.91 5.05 9.46
C PHE A 198 15.32 3.70 9.07
N GLY A 199 14.61 3.67 7.93
CA GLY A 199 14.01 2.48 7.37
C GLY A 199 14.99 1.56 6.64
N GLY A 200 14.48 0.41 6.18
CA GLY A 200 15.24 -0.48 5.29
C GLY A 200 15.51 0.17 3.94
N ARG A 201 16.54 -0.29 3.25
CA ARG A 201 16.91 0.15 1.90
C ARG A 201 16.82 -1.01 0.90
N GLY A 202 16.39 -0.72 -0.32
CA GLY A 202 16.41 -1.65 -1.45
C GLY A 202 17.39 -1.20 -2.55
N PRO A 203 17.61 -2.04 -3.59
CA PRO A 203 18.51 -1.71 -4.69
C PRO A 203 18.19 -0.37 -5.37
N GLN A 204 16.91 0.00 -5.48
CA GLN A 204 16.46 1.27 -6.09
C GLN A 204 17.01 2.52 -5.38
N ASP A 205 17.30 2.43 -4.08
CA ASP A 205 17.87 3.53 -3.30
C ASP A 205 19.36 3.79 -3.66
N GLY A 206 19.94 2.98 -4.56
CA GLY A 206 21.26 3.19 -5.14
C GLY A 206 21.27 4.17 -6.32
N LEU A 207 20.12 4.68 -6.79
CA LEU A 207 20.06 5.64 -7.89
C LEU A 207 20.80 6.94 -7.51
N VAL A 208 21.79 7.32 -8.33
CA VAL A 208 22.60 8.51 -8.11
C VAL A 208 21.82 9.76 -8.52
N ASP A 209 21.56 10.62 -7.54
CA ASP A 209 21.13 11.99 -7.80
C ASP A 209 22.35 12.90 -8.02
N TRP A 210 22.65 13.16 -9.30
CA TRP A 210 23.77 13.99 -9.71
C TRP A 210 23.64 15.45 -9.29
N THR A 211 22.44 15.92 -8.90
CA THR A 211 22.25 17.31 -8.43
C THR A 211 22.81 17.54 -7.02
N ARG A 212 23.19 16.47 -6.32
CA ARG A 212 23.83 16.53 -5.00
C ARG A 212 25.33 16.87 -5.14
N ASN A 213 25.95 17.24 -4.03
CA ASN A 213 27.41 17.46 -3.97
C ASN A 213 28.17 16.14 -4.22
N ALA A 214 29.33 16.21 -4.87
CA ALA A 214 30.20 15.08 -5.20
C ALA A 214 30.55 14.19 -3.98
N ALA A 215 30.71 14.78 -2.79
CA ALA A 215 30.93 14.04 -1.55
C ALA A 215 29.71 13.17 -1.17
N VAL A 216 28.49 13.65 -1.39
CA VAL A 216 27.26 12.88 -1.15
C VAL A 216 27.16 11.73 -2.15
N VAL A 217 27.49 11.96 -3.42
CA VAL A 217 27.54 10.90 -4.44
C VAL A 217 28.58 9.85 -4.08
N ARG A 218 29.79 10.25 -3.69
CA ARG A 218 30.85 9.35 -3.23
C ARG A 218 30.42 8.53 -2.01
N ASN A 219 29.74 9.16 -1.06
CA ASN A 219 29.23 8.51 0.13
C ASN A 219 28.16 7.46 -0.19
N LEU A 220 27.27 7.72 -1.16
CA LEU A 220 26.34 6.71 -1.67
C LEU A 220 27.11 5.54 -2.27
N VAL A 221 28.06 5.80 -3.17
CA VAL A 221 28.86 4.75 -3.83
C VAL A 221 29.53 3.83 -2.81
N ARG A 222 30.26 4.38 -1.83
CA ARG A 222 30.95 3.55 -0.81
C ARG A 222 29.97 2.82 0.13
N ALA A 223 28.77 3.36 0.34
CA ALA A 223 27.76 2.77 1.22
C ALA A 223 27.03 1.57 0.58
N VAL A 224 26.99 1.49 -0.74
CA VAL A 224 26.30 0.40 -1.46
C VAL A 224 27.19 -0.31 -2.48
N THR A 225 28.51 -0.12 -2.41
CA THR A 225 29.47 -0.89 -3.23
C THR A 225 29.51 -2.37 -2.85
N ARG A 226 30.26 -3.18 -3.59
CA ARG A 226 30.35 -4.64 -3.41
C ARG A 226 30.62 -4.98 -1.93
N PRO A 227 29.88 -5.95 -1.37
CA PRO A 227 29.01 -6.92 -2.03
C PRO A 227 27.54 -6.47 -2.22
N TYR A 228 27.20 -5.22 -1.91
CA TYR A 228 25.85 -4.68 -2.08
C TYR A 228 25.52 -4.38 -3.57
N PRO A 229 24.26 -4.05 -3.93
CA PRO A 229 23.82 -3.90 -5.32
C PRO A 229 24.52 -2.82 -6.18
N GLY A 230 25.26 -1.90 -5.58
CA GLY A 230 25.95 -0.80 -6.26
C GLY A 230 25.10 0.46 -6.40
N ALA A 231 25.77 1.61 -6.43
CA ALA A 231 25.14 2.86 -6.82
C ALA A 231 25.06 2.90 -8.35
N PHE A 232 23.98 3.43 -8.93
CA PHE A 232 23.78 3.36 -10.38
C PHE A 232 23.12 4.62 -10.95
N SER A 233 23.26 4.83 -12.26
CA SER A 233 22.57 5.86 -13.02
C SER A 233 22.28 5.35 -14.43
N PHE A 234 21.51 6.11 -15.20
CA PHE A 234 21.21 5.78 -16.59
C PHE A 234 21.84 6.76 -17.57
N LEU A 235 22.18 6.24 -18.75
CA LEU A 235 22.45 7.01 -19.94
C LEU A 235 21.47 6.55 -21.03
N GLY A 236 20.42 7.33 -21.27
CA GLY A 236 19.27 6.82 -22.01
C GLY A 236 18.54 5.76 -21.16
N ASN A 237 18.40 4.57 -21.73
CA ASN A 237 17.85 3.38 -21.05
C ASN A 237 18.94 2.42 -20.55
N ARG A 238 20.21 2.75 -20.73
CA ARG A 238 21.33 1.88 -20.32
C ARG A 238 21.71 2.16 -18.88
N LYS A 239 21.51 1.18 -18.00
CA LYS A 239 21.94 1.23 -16.60
C LYS A 239 23.45 1.04 -16.49
N CYS A 240 24.07 1.90 -15.69
CA CYS A 240 25.48 1.87 -15.37
C CYS A 240 25.65 1.90 -13.85
N ILE A 241 26.46 1.00 -13.32
CA ILE A 241 26.73 0.86 -11.88
C ILE A 241 28.14 1.39 -11.60
N PHE A 242 28.26 2.20 -10.55
CA PHE A 242 29.49 2.81 -10.06
C PHE A 242 29.91 2.09 -8.77
N TRP A 243 31.08 1.45 -8.81
CA TRP A 243 31.59 0.67 -7.69
C TRP A 243 32.55 1.46 -6.82
N ASP A 244 33.27 2.41 -7.40
CA ASP A 244 34.26 3.20 -6.69
C ASP A 244 34.48 4.52 -7.43
N VAL A 245 34.40 5.61 -6.67
CA VAL A 245 34.54 6.97 -7.19
C VAL A 245 35.36 7.81 -6.23
N GLU A 246 36.01 8.85 -6.75
CA GLU A 246 36.77 9.82 -5.99
C GLU A 246 36.30 11.23 -6.30
N THR A 247 36.31 12.12 -5.31
CA THR A 247 35.92 13.52 -5.51
C THR A 247 37.07 14.32 -6.06
N THR A 248 36.83 15.11 -7.11
CA THR A 248 37.79 16.06 -7.68
C THR A 248 37.20 17.47 -7.71
N ALA A 249 38.03 18.48 -7.99
CA ALA A 249 37.59 19.87 -8.07
C ALA A 249 36.44 20.07 -9.08
N ALA A 250 35.58 21.06 -8.81
CA ALA A 250 34.48 21.43 -9.69
C ALA A 250 35.00 21.95 -11.04
N ALA A 251 34.29 21.63 -12.12
CA ALA A 251 34.53 22.21 -13.43
C ALA A 251 33.54 23.37 -13.67
N PRO A 252 34.02 24.60 -13.98
CA PRO A 252 33.13 25.73 -14.24
C PRO A 252 32.20 25.48 -15.43
N GLY A 253 30.91 25.81 -15.27
CA GLY A 253 29.91 25.74 -16.35
C GLY A 253 29.41 24.34 -16.69
N ALA A 254 29.78 23.32 -15.91
CA ALA A 254 29.25 21.96 -16.05
C ALA A 254 27.84 21.85 -15.49
N TYR A 255 27.00 21.01 -16.11
CA TYR A 255 25.68 20.68 -15.58
C TYR A 255 25.70 19.32 -14.85
N PRO A 256 24.89 19.14 -13.79
CA PRO A 256 24.83 17.89 -13.03
C PRO A 256 24.57 16.64 -13.90
N GLY A 257 25.41 15.63 -13.76
CA GLY A 257 25.41 14.39 -14.53
C GLY A 257 26.17 14.48 -15.86
N GLY A 258 26.69 15.65 -16.22
CA GLY A 258 27.46 15.86 -17.45
C GLY A 258 28.82 15.17 -17.42
N ILE A 259 29.16 14.45 -18.49
CA ILE A 259 30.47 13.82 -18.68
C ILE A 259 31.47 14.89 -19.12
N LEU A 260 32.52 15.09 -18.30
CA LEU A 260 33.55 16.12 -18.48
C LEU A 260 34.79 15.59 -19.21
N SER A 261 35.14 14.34 -18.94
CA SER A 261 36.22 13.60 -19.61
C SER A 261 35.90 12.12 -19.60
N THR A 262 36.45 11.38 -20.55
CA THR A 262 36.28 9.91 -20.67
C THR A 262 37.54 9.14 -20.29
N ASP A 263 38.68 9.83 -20.15
CA ASP A 263 39.95 9.28 -19.68
C ASP A 263 40.71 10.32 -18.83
N PRO A 264 40.63 10.25 -17.49
CA PRO A 264 39.74 9.38 -16.71
C PRO A 264 38.27 9.80 -16.87
N LEU A 265 37.34 8.88 -16.59
CA LEU A 265 35.91 9.17 -16.65
C LEU A 265 35.51 10.10 -15.50
N ARG A 266 35.12 11.33 -15.82
CA ARG A 266 34.69 12.35 -14.84
C ARG A 266 33.28 12.83 -15.11
N ILE A 267 32.48 12.90 -14.05
CA ILE A 267 31.07 13.28 -14.10
C ILE A 267 30.83 14.44 -13.13
N ALA A 268 30.25 15.52 -13.66
CA ALA A 268 29.90 16.70 -12.87
C ALA A 268 28.74 16.40 -11.91
N CYS A 269 28.84 16.94 -10.69
CA CYS A 269 27.78 16.89 -9.70
C CYS A 269 27.13 18.28 -9.53
N GLY A 270 26.20 18.44 -8.60
CA GLY A 270 25.63 19.76 -8.25
C GLY A 270 26.69 20.73 -7.71
N ASP A 271 27.66 20.17 -6.99
CA ASP A 271 28.89 20.84 -6.59
C ASP A 271 30.02 19.80 -6.60
N GLY A 272 31.19 20.18 -7.11
CA GLY A 272 32.31 19.26 -7.35
C GLY A 272 32.12 18.30 -8.53
N THR A 273 33.08 17.39 -8.67
CA THR A 273 33.12 16.37 -9.73
C THR A 273 33.44 15.02 -9.08
N VAL A 274 32.92 13.93 -9.63
CA VAL A 274 33.42 12.58 -9.29
C VAL A 274 34.19 11.98 -10.46
N GLU A 275 35.34 11.39 -10.15
CA GLU A 275 36.10 10.54 -11.04
C GLU A 275 35.72 9.08 -10.79
N VAL A 276 35.25 8.38 -11.83
CA VAL A 276 34.87 6.98 -11.75
C VAL A 276 36.12 6.13 -11.89
N ARG A 277 36.55 5.50 -10.79
CA ARG A 277 37.68 4.56 -10.83
C ARG A 277 37.23 3.21 -11.36
N TYR A 278 36.09 2.72 -10.88
CA TYR A 278 35.53 1.45 -11.31
C TYR A 278 34.00 1.46 -11.46
N GLY A 279 33.50 0.72 -12.45
CA GLY A 279 32.07 0.52 -12.69
C GLY A 279 31.79 -0.68 -13.57
N GLN A 280 30.53 -0.84 -13.95
CA GLN A 280 30.07 -1.87 -14.90
C GLN A 280 28.80 -1.41 -15.63
N SER A 281 28.57 -1.95 -16.83
CA SER A 281 27.23 -1.94 -17.44
C SER A 281 26.33 -2.99 -16.74
N GLU A 282 25.01 -2.90 -16.90
CA GLU A 282 24.04 -3.76 -16.19
C GLU A 282 24.37 -5.26 -16.24
N ASN A 283 24.73 -5.75 -17.42
CA ASN A 283 25.10 -7.16 -17.66
C ASN A 283 26.60 -7.31 -17.98
N GLY A 284 27.40 -6.28 -17.70
CA GLY A 284 28.82 -6.24 -18.01
C GLY A 284 29.71 -6.69 -16.86
N VAL A 285 31.01 -6.73 -17.14
CA VAL A 285 32.04 -7.07 -16.15
C VAL A 285 32.47 -5.83 -15.35
N TYR A 286 33.18 -6.06 -14.24
CA TYR A 286 33.84 -4.99 -13.49
C TYR A 286 35.01 -4.43 -14.31
N MET A 287 35.07 -3.11 -14.48
CA MET A 287 36.10 -2.48 -15.30
C MET A 287 36.50 -1.09 -14.79
N SER A 288 37.61 -0.57 -15.31
CA SER A 288 38.04 0.81 -15.05
C SER A 288 37.07 1.83 -15.65
N GLY A 289 37.01 3.04 -15.08
CA GLY A 289 36.19 4.12 -15.63
C GLY A 289 36.50 4.46 -17.09
N ARG A 290 37.79 4.38 -17.49
CA ARG A 290 38.21 4.56 -18.89
C ARG A 290 37.59 3.51 -19.81
N GLN A 291 37.68 2.24 -19.44
CA GLN A 291 37.11 1.15 -20.24
C GLN A 291 35.57 1.23 -20.27
N LEU A 292 34.95 1.57 -19.15
CA LEU A 292 33.50 1.80 -19.06
C LEU A 292 33.04 2.91 -20.01
N ALA A 293 33.82 3.99 -20.08
CA ALA A 293 33.54 5.07 -21.01
C ALA A 293 33.62 4.61 -22.48
N GLN A 294 34.58 3.76 -22.82
CA GLN A 294 34.72 3.20 -24.17
C GLN A 294 33.58 2.22 -24.50
N GLU A 295 33.26 1.29 -23.61
CA GLU A 295 32.21 0.28 -23.81
C GLU A 295 30.83 0.91 -23.97
N LEU A 296 30.52 1.94 -23.17
CA LEU A 296 29.26 2.67 -23.26
C LEU A 296 29.26 3.73 -24.37
N ASN A 297 30.36 3.89 -25.12
CA ASN A 297 30.57 4.94 -26.11
C ASN A 297 30.26 6.34 -25.56
N LEU A 298 30.76 6.63 -24.36
CA LEU A 298 30.61 7.92 -23.71
C LEU A 298 31.40 8.99 -24.46
N ALA A 299 30.85 10.19 -24.53
CA ALA A 299 31.52 11.36 -25.06
C ALA A 299 31.33 12.55 -24.11
N VAL A 300 32.25 13.51 -24.16
CA VAL A 300 32.12 14.77 -23.43
C VAL A 300 30.83 15.47 -23.85
N GLY A 301 30.07 15.96 -22.88
CA GLY A 301 28.77 16.60 -23.10
C GLY A 301 27.58 15.63 -23.18
N MET A 302 27.79 14.32 -23.06
CA MET A 302 26.71 13.39 -22.70
C MET A 302 26.34 13.53 -21.22
N ARG A 303 25.14 13.07 -20.84
CA ARG A 303 24.59 13.25 -19.49
C ARG A 303 24.08 11.94 -18.91
N PHE A 304 24.55 11.60 -17.70
CA PHE A 304 23.87 10.64 -16.83
C PHE A 304 22.67 11.30 -16.14
N ASN A 305 21.54 10.61 -16.12
CA ASN A 305 20.29 11.03 -15.49
C ASN A 305 19.56 9.82 -14.89
N GLY A 306 18.39 10.07 -14.28
CA GLY A 306 17.38 9.03 -14.08
C GLY A 306 16.95 8.46 -15.44
N GLN A 307 16.36 7.25 -15.44
CA GLN A 307 15.94 6.53 -16.65
C GLN A 307 15.26 7.51 -17.65
N THR A 308 15.73 7.55 -18.91
CA THR A 308 15.21 8.55 -19.86
C THR A 308 13.74 8.28 -20.23
N GLU A 309 13.30 7.02 -20.11
CA GLU A 309 11.89 6.63 -20.13
C GLU A 309 11.05 7.36 -19.09
N THR A 310 11.55 7.61 -17.87
CA THR A 310 10.79 8.29 -16.82
C THR A 310 10.50 9.75 -17.17
N VAL A 311 11.42 10.46 -17.84
CA VAL A 311 11.18 11.86 -18.21
C VAL A 311 10.14 11.98 -19.34
N THR A 312 10.12 11.07 -20.31
CA THR A 312 9.10 11.08 -21.38
C THR A 312 7.76 10.46 -20.96
N GLU A 313 7.75 9.46 -20.08
CA GLU A 313 6.52 8.89 -19.52
C GLU A 313 5.87 9.81 -18.48
N GLU A 314 6.63 10.55 -17.67
CA GLU A 314 6.09 11.53 -16.72
C GLU A 314 5.31 12.66 -17.41
N HIS A 315 5.62 12.96 -18.67
CA HIS A 315 4.95 14.02 -19.44
C HIS A 315 3.85 13.49 -20.37
N ARG A 316 3.73 12.18 -20.58
CA ARG A 316 2.62 11.60 -21.35
C ARG A 316 1.44 11.34 -20.42
N LYS A 317 0.24 11.78 -20.83
CA LYS A 317 -0.99 11.44 -20.09
C LYS A 317 -1.16 9.93 -20.01
N LYS A 318 -1.48 9.42 -18.83
CA LYS A 318 -1.80 8.00 -18.65
C LYS A 318 -3.22 7.75 -19.16
N HIS A 319 -3.41 6.67 -19.89
CA HIS A 319 -4.71 6.28 -20.43
C HIS A 319 -5.45 5.41 -19.43
N VAL A 320 -6.64 5.83 -19.02
CA VAL A 320 -7.48 5.14 -18.04
C VAL A 320 -8.72 4.60 -18.75
N LEU A 321 -8.87 3.28 -18.78
CA LEU A 321 -10.09 2.63 -19.26
C LEU A 321 -11.08 2.48 -18.11
N ILE A 322 -12.26 3.08 -18.24
CA ILE A 322 -13.37 2.93 -17.30
C ILE A 322 -14.52 2.24 -18.03
N LEU A 323 -14.79 0.98 -17.66
CA LEU A 323 -15.99 0.27 -18.11
C LEU A 323 -17.10 0.52 -17.09
N GLY A 324 -18.27 0.97 -17.52
CA GLY A 324 -19.30 1.46 -16.59
C GLY A 324 -19.09 2.94 -16.24
N VAL A 325 -18.57 3.73 -17.18
CA VAL A 325 -18.18 5.14 -16.95
C VAL A 325 -19.37 6.06 -16.63
N ASN A 326 -20.57 5.71 -17.06
CA ASN A 326 -21.77 6.51 -16.86
C ASN A 326 -22.33 6.38 -15.44
N GLY A 327 -21.93 5.34 -14.71
CA GLY A 327 -22.32 5.13 -13.32
C GLY A 327 -21.72 6.16 -12.36
N PHE A 328 -22.26 6.21 -11.13
CA PHE A 328 -21.87 7.17 -10.09
C PHE A 328 -20.35 7.31 -9.89
N ILE A 329 -19.62 6.20 -9.69
CA ILE A 329 -18.18 6.24 -9.50
C ILE A 329 -17.47 6.68 -10.79
N GLY A 330 -17.85 6.11 -11.93
CA GLY A 330 -17.21 6.37 -13.23
C GLY A 330 -17.29 7.84 -13.62
N ASN A 331 -18.45 8.47 -13.38
CA ASN A 331 -18.70 9.86 -13.67
C ASN A 331 -17.80 10.81 -12.87
N HIS A 332 -17.91 10.76 -11.53
CA HIS A 332 -17.14 11.61 -10.62
C HIS A 332 -15.64 11.34 -10.72
N LEU A 333 -15.25 10.08 -10.98
CA LEU A 333 -13.84 9.74 -11.16
C LEU A 333 -13.29 10.34 -12.46
N SER A 334 -14.08 10.31 -13.54
CA SER A 334 -13.68 10.91 -14.81
C SER A 334 -13.47 12.41 -14.66
N GLU A 335 -14.39 13.13 -14.02
CA GLU A 335 -14.24 14.56 -13.67
C GLU A 335 -12.90 14.79 -12.95
N ARG A 336 -12.65 14.06 -11.85
CA ARG A 336 -11.45 14.20 -11.03
C ARG A 336 -10.14 13.87 -11.77
N LEU A 337 -10.16 12.88 -12.67
CA LEU A 337 -8.99 12.51 -13.48
C LEU A 337 -8.66 13.60 -14.50
N LEU A 338 -9.67 14.13 -15.19
CA LEU A 338 -9.51 15.17 -16.20
C LEU A 338 -9.03 16.49 -15.58
N GLU A 339 -9.57 16.87 -14.43
CA GLU A 339 -9.14 18.05 -13.65
C GLU A 339 -7.64 18.03 -13.30
N SER A 340 -7.05 16.84 -13.15
CA SER A 340 -5.63 16.72 -12.82
C SER A 340 -4.68 17.08 -13.97
N GLY A 341 -5.19 17.09 -15.21
CA GLY A 341 -4.42 17.28 -16.44
C GLY A 341 -3.45 16.14 -16.79
N ARG A 342 -3.41 15.05 -16.01
CA ARG A 342 -2.45 13.94 -16.17
C ARG A 342 -3.01 12.71 -16.86
N TYR A 343 -4.30 12.67 -17.14
CA TYR A 343 -4.99 11.47 -17.62
C TYR A 343 -5.80 11.73 -18.89
N GLU A 344 -5.84 10.71 -19.74
CA GLU A 344 -6.81 10.56 -20.83
C GLU A 344 -7.76 9.44 -20.45
N VAL A 345 -9.07 9.71 -20.48
CA VAL A 345 -10.09 8.77 -20.00
C VAL A 345 -10.82 8.16 -21.19
N HIS A 346 -10.76 6.84 -21.31
CA HIS A 346 -11.54 6.05 -22.25
C HIS A 346 -12.69 5.38 -21.50
N GLY A 347 -13.90 5.82 -21.76
CA GLY A 347 -15.11 5.33 -21.11
C GLY A 347 -15.97 4.48 -22.03
N MET A 348 -16.50 3.37 -21.53
CA MET A 348 -17.57 2.61 -22.19
C MET A 348 -18.75 2.39 -21.25
N ASP A 349 -19.96 2.60 -21.74
CA ASP A 349 -21.21 2.32 -21.03
C ASP A 349 -22.37 2.18 -22.01
N LEU A 350 -23.55 1.75 -21.54
CA LEU A 350 -24.75 1.57 -22.35
C LEU A 350 -25.36 2.90 -22.83
N CYS A 351 -25.04 4.02 -22.18
CA CYS A 351 -25.49 5.36 -22.56
C CYS A 351 -24.60 6.44 -21.91
N SER A 352 -24.83 7.71 -22.24
CA SER A 352 -23.99 8.84 -21.79
C SER A 352 -24.72 9.87 -20.92
N SER A 353 -25.90 9.54 -20.38
CA SER A 353 -26.77 10.50 -19.68
C SER A 353 -26.13 11.20 -18.48
N GLY A 354 -25.32 10.49 -17.68
CA GLY A 354 -24.60 11.05 -16.54
C GLY A 354 -23.34 11.84 -16.95
N ILE A 355 -22.69 11.42 -18.03
CA ILE A 355 -21.39 11.95 -18.51
C ILE A 355 -21.51 12.96 -19.65
N GLY A 356 -22.72 13.44 -19.99
CA GLY A 356 -22.93 14.34 -21.13
C GLY A 356 -22.05 15.59 -21.09
N HIS A 357 -21.80 16.12 -19.90
CA HIS A 357 -20.94 17.29 -19.67
C HIS A 357 -19.44 17.04 -19.96
N LEU A 358 -19.00 15.77 -20.12
CA LEU A 358 -17.62 15.40 -20.42
C LEU A 358 -17.37 15.15 -21.92
N LEU A 359 -18.42 14.94 -22.73
CA LEU A 359 -18.28 14.50 -24.13
C LEU A 359 -17.51 15.48 -25.03
N GLY A 360 -17.40 16.75 -24.63
CA GLY A 360 -16.61 17.77 -25.34
C GLY A 360 -15.16 17.95 -24.85
N HIS A 361 -14.76 17.25 -23.78
CA HIS A 361 -13.42 17.38 -23.23
C HIS A 361 -12.39 16.66 -24.13
N PRO A 362 -11.27 17.29 -24.51
CA PRO A 362 -10.33 16.72 -25.49
C PRO A 362 -9.70 15.40 -25.04
N ASP A 363 -9.53 15.21 -23.73
CA ASP A 363 -8.96 13.98 -23.13
C ASP A 363 -10.01 12.99 -22.63
N PHE A 364 -11.29 13.15 -23.02
CA PHE A 364 -12.36 12.22 -22.68
C PHE A 364 -12.92 11.57 -23.94
N HIS A 365 -12.91 10.24 -23.97
CA HIS A 365 -13.36 9.46 -25.11
C HIS A 365 -14.42 8.47 -24.67
N PHE A 366 -15.66 8.68 -25.12
CA PHE A 366 -16.77 7.80 -24.82
C PHE A 366 -17.08 6.87 -25.99
N THR A 367 -17.45 5.62 -25.69
CA THR A 367 -18.07 4.69 -26.64
C THR A 367 -19.30 4.07 -26.00
N GLU A 368 -20.42 4.13 -26.69
CA GLU A 368 -21.62 3.39 -26.26
C GLU A 368 -21.43 1.90 -26.54
N GLY A 369 -21.59 1.05 -25.53
CA GLY A 369 -21.32 -0.38 -25.66
C GLY A 369 -21.68 -1.23 -24.44
N ASP A 370 -21.94 -2.50 -24.70
CA ASP A 370 -22.22 -3.52 -23.69
C ASP A 370 -21.00 -4.45 -23.52
N ILE A 371 -20.55 -4.64 -22.27
CA ILE A 371 -19.39 -5.48 -21.99
C ILE A 371 -19.56 -6.93 -22.43
N SER A 372 -20.80 -7.44 -22.45
CA SER A 372 -21.14 -8.80 -22.85
C SER A 372 -21.07 -9.03 -24.37
N ILE A 373 -21.17 -7.95 -25.14
CA ILE A 373 -21.23 -7.97 -26.61
C ILE A 373 -19.89 -7.52 -27.22
N MET A 374 -19.35 -6.37 -26.81
CA MET A 374 -18.25 -5.69 -27.50
C MET A 374 -16.85 -6.19 -27.08
N ARG A 375 -16.64 -7.50 -27.18
CA ARG A 375 -15.42 -8.17 -26.67
C ARG A 375 -14.13 -7.65 -27.30
N GLU A 376 -14.10 -7.50 -28.62
CA GLU A 376 -12.92 -7.04 -29.36
C GLU A 376 -12.55 -5.60 -28.99
N TRP A 377 -13.55 -4.72 -28.83
CA TRP A 377 -13.35 -3.34 -28.43
C TRP A 377 -12.74 -3.25 -27.03
N ILE A 378 -13.25 -4.05 -26.08
CA ILE A 378 -12.75 -4.11 -24.70
C ILE A 378 -11.32 -4.63 -24.68
N GLU A 379 -11.04 -5.73 -25.38
CA GLU A 379 -9.70 -6.31 -25.44
C GLU A 379 -8.69 -5.32 -26.04
N TYR A 380 -9.06 -4.63 -27.12
CA TYR A 380 -8.26 -3.57 -27.71
C TYR A 380 -8.00 -2.42 -26.73
N HIS A 381 -9.03 -1.92 -26.04
CA HIS A 381 -8.86 -0.81 -25.11
C HIS A 381 -8.12 -1.19 -23.84
N VAL A 382 -8.25 -2.43 -23.36
CA VAL A 382 -7.40 -2.95 -22.28
C VAL A 382 -5.95 -2.95 -22.75
N ARG A 383 -5.65 -3.45 -23.95
CA ARG A 383 -4.29 -3.42 -24.51
C ARG A 383 -3.75 -1.98 -24.68
N LYS A 384 -4.60 -1.04 -25.10
CA LYS A 384 -4.24 0.36 -25.33
C LYS A 384 -3.95 1.11 -24.02
N CYS A 385 -4.83 0.98 -23.03
CA CYS A 385 -4.79 1.80 -21.82
C CYS A 385 -3.73 1.30 -20.82
N ASP A 386 -3.36 2.15 -19.88
CA ASP A 386 -2.35 1.85 -18.86
C ASP A 386 -3.01 1.31 -17.58
N ILE A 387 -4.19 1.83 -17.25
CA ILE A 387 -4.97 1.49 -16.06
C ILE A 387 -6.38 1.09 -16.47
N VAL A 388 -6.91 0.02 -15.88
CA VAL A 388 -8.26 -0.50 -16.16
C VAL A 388 -9.11 -0.52 -14.89
N LEU A 389 -10.29 0.09 -14.96
CA LEU A 389 -11.33 0.11 -13.92
C LEU A 389 -12.63 -0.51 -14.46
N PRO A 390 -12.89 -1.79 -14.20
CA PRO A 390 -14.15 -2.43 -14.57
C PRO A 390 -15.21 -2.15 -13.51
N LEU A 391 -15.96 -1.05 -13.67
CA LEU A 391 -17.01 -0.61 -12.75
C LEU A 391 -18.39 -1.18 -13.04
N VAL A 392 -18.56 -1.90 -14.16
CA VAL A 392 -19.83 -2.56 -14.52
C VAL A 392 -20.16 -3.66 -13.51
N ALA A 393 -21.29 -3.50 -12.82
CA ALA A 393 -21.85 -4.50 -11.91
C ALA A 393 -23.32 -4.17 -11.60
N ILE A 394 -24.09 -5.19 -11.21
CA ILE A 394 -25.41 -5.04 -10.59
C ILE A 394 -25.21 -5.02 -9.07
N ALA A 395 -25.27 -3.83 -8.48
CA ALA A 395 -25.02 -3.62 -7.04
C ALA A 395 -26.30 -3.28 -6.24
N THR A 396 -27.47 -3.77 -6.69
CA THR A 396 -28.77 -3.52 -6.05
C THR A 396 -29.29 -4.80 -5.36
N PRO A 397 -29.46 -4.82 -4.03
CA PRO A 397 -29.76 -6.05 -3.28
C PRO A 397 -31.00 -6.84 -3.71
N ILE A 398 -31.99 -6.16 -4.29
CA ILE A 398 -33.21 -6.81 -4.76
C ILE A 398 -32.94 -7.72 -5.97
N GLU A 399 -31.97 -7.35 -6.82
CA GLU A 399 -31.59 -8.11 -8.02
C GLU A 399 -30.84 -9.39 -7.67
N TYR A 400 -30.16 -9.42 -6.52
CA TYR A 400 -29.45 -10.61 -6.04
C TYR A 400 -30.43 -11.77 -5.76
N VAL A 401 -31.66 -11.42 -5.40
CA VAL A 401 -32.74 -12.38 -5.12
C VAL A 401 -33.61 -12.60 -6.37
N ARG A 402 -33.95 -11.53 -7.09
CA ARG A 402 -34.82 -11.61 -8.28
C ARG A 402 -34.14 -12.24 -9.49
N ASN A 403 -32.89 -11.86 -9.75
CA ASN A 403 -32.14 -12.23 -10.96
C ASN A 403 -30.70 -12.72 -10.63
N PRO A 404 -30.54 -13.74 -9.75
CA PRO A 404 -29.23 -14.16 -9.25
C PRO A 404 -28.26 -14.60 -10.36
N LEU A 405 -28.76 -15.27 -11.41
CA LEU A 405 -27.93 -15.71 -12.53
C LEU A 405 -27.40 -14.53 -13.33
N ARG A 406 -28.23 -13.50 -13.57
CA ARG A 406 -27.80 -12.30 -14.28
C ARG A 406 -26.72 -11.54 -13.48
N VAL A 407 -26.86 -11.49 -12.16
CA VAL A 407 -25.84 -10.92 -11.25
C VAL A 407 -24.55 -11.73 -11.36
N PHE A 408 -24.62 -13.07 -11.33
CA PHE A 408 -23.43 -13.91 -11.49
C PHE A 408 -22.74 -13.70 -12.84
N GLU A 409 -23.48 -13.80 -13.95
CA GLU A 409 -22.94 -13.65 -15.31
C GLU A 409 -22.21 -12.31 -15.45
N LEU A 410 -22.84 -11.19 -15.07
CA LEU A 410 -22.26 -9.86 -15.22
C LEU A 410 -21.15 -9.58 -14.20
N ASP A 411 -21.43 -9.79 -12.92
CA ASP A 411 -20.52 -9.35 -11.85
C ASP A 411 -19.33 -10.28 -11.69
N PHE A 412 -19.44 -11.54 -12.13
CA PHE A 412 -18.38 -12.54 -12.07
C PHE A 412 -17.78 -12.84 -13.44
N GLU A 413 -18.54 -13.43 -14.37
CA GLU A 413 -17.95 -14.00 -15.61
C GLU A 413 -17.41 -12.91 -16.55
N GLU A 414 -18.21 -11.87 -16.77
CA GLU A 414 -17.85 -10.76 -17.64
C GLU A 414 -16.67 -9.96 -17.08
N ASN A 415 -16.68 -9.71 -15.77
CA ASN A 415 -15.58 -9.05 -15.07
C ASN A 415 -14.30 -9.91 -15.04
N LEU A 416 -14.42 -11.24 -14.84
CA LEU A 416 -13.28 -12.17 -14.90
C LEU A 416 -12.59 -12.14 -16.27
N ARG A 417 -13.36 -11.96 -17.35
CA ARG A 417 -12.79 -11.79 -18.69
C ARG A 417 -11.92 -10.53 -18.78
N VAL A 418 -12.37 -9.40 -18.24
CA VAL A 418 -11.58 -8.16 -18.21
C VAL A 418 -10.31 -8.34 -17.37
N VAL A 419 -10.40 -9.00 -16.21
CA VAL A 419 -9.24 -9.34 -15.37
C VAL A 419 -8.21 -10.14 -16.19
N ARG A 420 -8.66 -11.17 -16.93
CA ARG A 420 -7.79 -11.99 -17.78
C ARG A 420 -7.13 -11.18 -18.90
N TYR A 421 -7.82 -10.21 -19.48
CA TYR A 421 -7.19 -9.30 -20.44
C TYR A 421 -6.11 -8.45 -19.79
N CYS A 422 -6.33 -7.95 -18.57
CA CYS A 422 -5.32 -7.18 -17.84
C CYS A 422 -4.06 -8.03 -17.58
N VAL A 423 -4.24 -9.29 -17.19
CA VAL A 423 -3.13 -10.26 -17.03
C VAL A 423 -2.39 -10.47 -18.35
N LYS A 424 -3.14 -10.78 -19.42
CA LYS A 424 -2.59 -11.07 -20.76
C LYS A 424 -1.72 -9.93 -21.31
N TYR A 425 -2.10 -8.69 -21.03
CA TYR A 425 -1.43 -7.49 -21.57
C TYR A 425 -0.59 -6.72 -20.54
N GLY A 426 -0.38 -7.28 -19.34
CA GLY A 426 0.43 -6.63 -18.30
C GLY A 426 -0.10 -5.28 -17.86
N LYS A 427 -1.44 -5.14 -17.73
CA LYS A 427 -2.10 -3.87 -17.42
C LYS A 427 -2.46 -3.77 -15.96
N ARG A 428 -2.34 -2.55 -15.42
CA ARG A 428 -2.69 -2.29 -14.02
C ARG A 428 -4.20 -2.32 -13.84
N LEU A 429 -4.65 -3.18 -12.92
CA LEU A 429 -6.06 -3.36 -12.61
C LEU A 429 -6.42 -2.67 -11.30
N ILE A 430 -7.42 -1.78 -11.31
CA ILE A 430 -8.01 -1.25 -10.08
C ILE A 430 -9.43 -1.77 -10.01
N PHE A 431 -9.63 -2.82 -9.20
CA PHE A 431 -10.87 -3.58 -9.21
C PHE A 431 -11.80 -3.13 -8.08
N PRO A 432 -13.08 -2.80 -8.38
CA PRO A 432 -14.07 -2.53 -7.35
C PRO A 432 -14.46 -3.86 -6.69
N SER A 433 -13.85 -4.16 -5.56
CA SER A 433 -14.40 -5.09 -4.58
C SER A 433 -15.63 -4.44 -3.92
N THR A 434 -16.13 -5.00 -2.83
CA THR A 434 -17.32 -4.48 -2.16
C THR A 434 -17.20 -4.66 -0.65
N SER A 435 -17.74 -3.71 0.12
CA SER A 435 -17.89 -3.90 1.57
C SER A 435 -18.83 -5.06 1.92
N GLU A 436 -19.60 -5.58 0.96
CA GLU A 436 -20.44 -6.76 1.18
C GLU A 436 -19.63 -8.05 1.32
N VAL A 437 -18.36 -8.13 0.88
CA VAL A 437 -17.53 -9.35 1.00
C VAL A 437 -17.32 -9.78 2.46
N TYR A 438 -17.35 -8.81 3.39
CA TYR A 438 -17.30 -9.07 4.82
C TYR A 438 -18.54 -9.79 5.34
N GLY A 439 -19.67 -9.60 4.65
CA GLY A 439 -20.96 -10.13 5.02
C GLY A 439 -21.35 -9.81 6.45
N MET A 440 -21.61 -10.85 7.25
CA MET A 440 -21.99 -10.77 8.66
C MET A 440 -20.78 -10.88 9.59
N CYS A 441 -19.63 -10.35 9.17
CA CYS A 441 -18.45 -10.22 10.03
C CYS A 441 -18.83 -9.59 11.37
N THR A 442 -18.29 -10.13 12.46
CA THR A 442 -18.62 -9.72 13.83
C THR A 442 -17.64 -8.71 14.41
N ASP A 443 -16.58 -8.37 13.68
CA ASP A 443 -15.55 -7.42 14.13
C ASP A 443 -16.16 -6.01 14.23
N ASP A 444 -15.70 -5.21 15.20
CA ASP A 444 -16.15 -3.84 15.38
C ASP A 444 -15.80 -2.94 14.19
N GLU A 445 -14.66 -3.20 13.56
CA GLU A 445 -14.19 -2.57 12.33
C GLU A 445 -13.74 -3.66 11.36
N PHE A 446 -14.25 -3.61 10.13
CA PHE A 446 -13.93 -4.57 9.09
C PHE A 446 -12.55 -4.26 8.53
N ASP A 447 -11.59 -5.14 8.78
CA ASP A 447 -10.18 -5.01 8.42
C ASP A 447 -9.88 -5.79 7.13
N GLU A 448 -9.22 -5.12 6.18
CA GLU A 448 -8.93 -5.66 4.86
C GLU A 448 -8.08 -6.93 4.88
N GLN A 449 -7.25 -7.09 5.90
CA GLN A 449 -6.24 -8.14 6.01
C GLN A 449 -6.62 -9.21 7.05
N ARG A 450 -7.43 -8.86 8.04
CA ARG A 450 -7.66 -9.72 9.22
C ARG A 450 -9.08 -10.22 9.36
N SER A 451 -10.08 -9.47 8.91
CA SER A 451 -11.47 -9.81 9.18
C SER A 451 -11.90 -11.06 8.42
N ASN A 452 -12.59 -11.95 9.13
CA ASN A 452 -13.20 -13.12 8.51
C ASN A 452 -14.43 -12.72 7.68
N PHE A 453 -14.64 -13.42 6.58
CA PHE A 453 -15.80 -13.24 5.71
C PHE A 453 -16.89 -14.24 6.08
N VAL A 454 -18.05 -13.74 6.55
CA VAL A 454 -19.13 -14.59 7.07
C VAL A 454 -20.38 -14.42 6.22
N LEU A 455 -20.77 -15.47 5.49
CA LEU A 455 -21.97 -15.47 4.64
C LEU A 455 -23.04 -16.43 5.20
N GLY A 456 -24.28 -16.25 4.78
CA GLY A 456 -25.37 -17.14 5.17
C GLY A 456 -25.39 -18.46 4.39
N PRO A 457 -26.31 -19.38 4.74
CA PRO A 457 -26.50 -20.64 4.02
C PRO A 457 -26.88 -20.45 2.55
N ILE A 458 -26.67 -21.46 1.71
CA ILE A 458 -26.89 -21.39 0.24
C ILE A 458 -28.32 -20.96 -0.15
N HIS A 459 -29.34 -21.36 0.61
CA HIS A 459 -30.73 -20.95 0.34
C HIS A 459 -31.00 -19.45 0.61
N LYS A 460 -30.03 -18.71 1.17
CA LYS A 460 -30.02 -17.26 1.28
C LYS A 460 -29.31 -16.64 0.08
N GLN A 461 -30.03 -16.62 -1.05
CA GLN A 461 -29.50 -16.23 -2.36
C GLN A 461 -28.88 -14.82 -2.41
N ARG A 462 -29.27 -13.92 -1.49
CA ARG A 462 -28.71 -12.56 -1.38
C ARG A 462 -27.17 -12.54 -1.34
N TRP A 463 -26.56 -13.61 -0.82
CA TRP A 463 -25.10 -13.74 -0.68
C TRP A 463 -24.38 -14.08 -1.98
N ILE A 464 -25.09 -14.33 -3.08
CA ILE A 464 -24.47 -14.61 -4.39
C ILE A 464 -23.56 -13.48 -4.84
N TYR A 465 -24.00 -12.21 -4.71
CA TYR A 465 -23.21 -11.03 -5.04
C TYR A 465 -21.91 -10.99 -4.22
N SER A 466 -22.02 -11.12 -2.90
CA SER A 466 -20.87 -11.14 -2.00
C SER A 466 -19.89 -12.26 -2.32
N CYS A 467 -20.39 -13.47 -2.58
CA CYS A 467 -19.58 -14.64 -2.90
C CYS A 467 -18.85 -14.47 -4.24
N SER A 468 -19.56 -13.98 -5.28
CA SER A 468 -18.99 -13.68 -6.59
C SER A 468 -17.85 -12.65 -6.50
N LYS A 469 -18.08 -11.53 -5.83
CA LYS A 469 -17.05 -10.48 -5.67
C LYS A 469 -15.86 -10.98 -4.85
N GLN A 470 -16.09 -11.76 -3.80
CA GLN A 470 -15.01 -12.38 -3.03
C GLN A 470 -14.20 -13.37 -3.85
N MET A 471 -14.84 -14.20 -4.68
CA MET A 471 -14.14 -15.15 -5.55
C MET A 471 -13.29 -14.40 -6.57
N LEU A 472 -13.78 -13.30 -7.15
CA LEU A 472 -12.98 -12.44 -8.02
C LEU A 472 -11.77 -11.83 -7.30
N ASP A 473 -11.95 -11.30 -6.07
CA ASP A 473 -10.83 -10.79 -5.26
C ASP A 473 -9.73 -11.86 -5.12
N ARG A 474 -10.12 -13.11 -4.84
CA ARG A 474 -9.19 -14.25 -4.69
C ARG A 474 -8.50 -14.63 -6.00
N VAL A 475 -9.23 -14.62 -7.11
CA VAL A 475 -8.67 -14.91 -8.44
C VAL A 475 -7.68 -13.82 -8.86
N ILE A 476 -8.02 -12.54 -8.64
CA ILE A 476 -7.12 -11.41 -8.89
C ILE A 476 -5.86 -11.54 -8.01
N TRP A 477 -6.02 -11.86 -6.73
CA TRP A 477 -4.89 -12.10 -5.82
C TRP A 477 -3.97 -13.23 -6.32
N ALA A 478 -4.57 -14.33 -6.78
CA ALA A 478 -3.83 -15.45 -7.35
C ALA A 478 -3.06 -15.05 -8.62
N TYR A 479 -3.65 -14.24 -9.51
CA TYR A 479 -2.94 -13.69 -10.66
C TYR A 479 -1.80 -12.77 -10.27
N GLY A 480 -1.98 -11.94 -9.24
CA GLY A 480 -0.90 -11.11 -8.70
C GLY A 480 0.28 -11.95 -8.21
N LYS A 481 0.01 -12.98 -7.39
CA LYS A 481 1.05 -13.87 -6.83
C LYS A 481 1.74 -14.74 -7.88
N SER A 482 0.99 -15.30 -8.83
CA SER A 482 1.51 -16.32 -9.76
C SER A 482 1.96 -15.79 -11.12
N GLN A 483 1.43 -14.64 -11.56
CA GLN A 483 1.68 -14.08 -12.89
C GLN A 483 2.06 -12.59 -12.85
N GLY A 484 2.28 -12.02 -11.67
CA GLY A 484 2.76 -10.64 -11.53
C GLY A 484 1.75 -9.57 -11.92
N LEU A 485 0.44 -9.86 -11.91
CA LEU A 485 -0.59 -8.84 -12.16
C LEU A 485 -0.45 -7.69 -11.15
N GLN A 486 -0.24 -6.47 -11.65
CA GLN A 486 -0.32 -5.27 -10.83
C GLN A 486 -1.79 -4.94 -10.58
N PHE A 487 -2.25 -5.13 -9.35
CA PHE A 487 -3.64 -4.84 -8.99
C PHE A 487 -3.76 -4.04 -7.69
N THR A 488 -4.88 -3.36 -7.55
CA THR A 488 -5.38 -2.84 -6.28
C THR A 488 -6.87 -3.15 -6.16
N LEU A 489 -7.30 -3.71 -5.03
CA LEU A 489 -8.72 -3.89 -4.73
C LEU A 489 -9.20 -2.72 -3.88
N PHE A 490 -10.36 -2.13 -4.19
CA PHE A 490 -10.97 -1.13 -3.32
C PHE A 490 -12.39 -1.52 -2.94
N ARG A 491 -12.77 -1.27 -1.70
CA ARG A 491 -14.06 -1.65 -1.09
C ARG A 491 -14.79 -0.39 -0.67
N PRO A 492 -15.75 0.12 -1.47
CA PRO A 492 -16.53 1.29 -1.08
C PRO A 492 -17.54 0.95 0.04
N PHE A 493 -17.64 1.83 1.03
CA PHE A 493 -18.61 1.75 2.12
C PHE A 493 -19.66 2.85 1.95
N ASN A 494 -20.80 2.45 1.35
CA ASN A 494 -22.01 3.26 1.17
C ASN A 494 -21.72 4.71 0.76
N TRP A 495 -21.05 4.87 -0.38
CA TRP A 495 -20.81 6.20 -0.92
C TRP A 495 -22.13 6.86 -1.32
N VAL A 496 -22.29 8.14 -0.97
CA VAL A 496 -23.49 8.94 -1.20
C VAL A 496 -23.11 10.29 -1.81
N GLY A 497 -23.99 10.83 -2.63
CA GLY A 497 -23.77 12.09 -3.32
C GLY A 497 -24.70 12.28 -4.52
N PRO A 498 -24.60 13.41 -5.21
CA PRO A 498 -25.26 13.65 -6.49
C PRO A 498 -24.99 12.53 -7.51
N LYS A 499 -25.96 12.22 -8.37
CA LYS A 499 -25.86 11.18 -9.44
C LYS A 499 -25.68 9.73 -8.92
N LEU A 500 -26.00 9.43 -7.66
CA LEU A 500 -25.81 8.09 -7.07
C LEU A 500 -26.53 6.96 -7.82
N ASP A 501 -27.80 7.19 -8.15
CA ASP A 501 -28.69 6.35 -8.94
C ASP A 501 -29.68 7.29 -9.69
N SER A 502 -30.75 6.77 -10.29
CA SER A 502 -31.85 7.59 -10.84
C SER A 502 -33.16 7.37 -10.09
N LEU A 503 -34.05 8.38 -10.07
CA LEU A 503 -35.40 8.22 -9.52
C LEU A 503 -36.22 7.20 -10.32
N ALA A 504 -35.95 7.06 -11.62
CA ALA A 504 -36.60 6.06 -12.47
C ALA A 504 -36.22 4.62 -12.06
N SER A 505 -34.94 4.34 -11.76
CA SER A 505 -34.53 3.01 -11.28
C SER A 505 -35.05 2.72 -9.86
N ALA A 506 -35.16 3.76 -9.03
CA ALA A 506 -35.76 3.65 -7.69
C ALA A 506 -37.26 3.28 -7.73
N ARG A 507 -38.03 3.69 -8.75
CA ARG A 507 -39.46 3.31 -8.88
C ARG A 507 -39.67 1.81 -9.02
N ILE A 508 -38.70 1.09 -9.57
CA ILE A 508 -38.73 -0.37 -9.77
C ILE A 508 -38.11 -1.10 -8.56
N GLY A 509 -37.60 -0.35 -7.58
CA GLY A 509 -36.93 -0.85 -6.37
C GLY A 509 -35.45 -1.18 -6.58
N SER A 510 -34.87 -0.79 -7.72
CA SER A 510 -33.47 -1.04 -8.07
C SER A 510 -32.62 0.21 -7.80
N SER A 511 -32.54 0.61 -6.53
CA SER A 511 -31.70 1.72 -6.06
C SER A 511 -31.15 1.46 -4.66
N ARG A 512 -30.17 2.27 -4.25
CA ARG A 512 -29.63 2.26 -2.87
C ARG A 512 -30.58 2.99 -1.92
N VAL A 513 -30.41 2.72 -0.62
CA VAL A 513 -31.37 3.14 0.41
C VAL A 513 -31.68 4.64 0.43
N ILE A 514 -30.65 5.49 0.28
CA ILE A 514 -30.83 6.95 0.29
C ILE A 514 -31.67 7.42 -0.91
N THR A 515 -31.37 6.94 -2.11
CA THR A 515 -32.14 7.24 -3.34
C THR A 515 -33.59 6.78 -3.19
N GLN A 516 -33.80 5.57 -2.66
CA GLN A 516 -35.13 5.03 -2.44
C GLN A 516 -35.95 5.89 -1.46
N PHE A 517 -35.32 6.36 -0.38
CA PHE A 517 -35.99 7.21 0.60
C PHE A 517 -36.32 8.59 0.02
N ILE A 518 -35.41 9.17 -0.76
CA ILE A 518 -35.66 10.42 -1.48
C ILE A 518 -36.83 10.26 -2.47
N LEU A 519 -36.89 9.16 -3.21
CA LEU A 519 -38.01 8.87 -4.09
C LEU A 519 -39.34 8.82 -3.33
N ASN A 520 -39.38 8.15 -2.17
CA ASN A 520 -40.60 8.07 -1.36
C ASN A 520 -41.08 9.48 -0.94
N LEU A 521 -40.15 10.38 -0.61
CA LEU A 521 -40.46 11.77 -0.28
C LEU A 521 -40.99 12.55 -1.49
N VAL A 522 -40.35 12.41 -2.66
CA VAL A 522 -40.77 13.02 -3.92
C VAL A 522 -42.17 12.58 -4.35
N GLU A 523 -42.51 11.30 -4.16
CA GLU A 523 -43.81 10.73 -4.55
C GLU A 523 -44.87 10.80 -3.43
N GLY A 524 -44.49 11.23 -2.22
CA GLY A 524 -45.39 11.25 -1.07
C GLY A 524 -45.77 9.86 -0.54
N THR A 525 -44.99 8.83 -0.87
CA THR A 525 -45.21 7.47 -0.37
C THR A 525 -44.46 7.25 0.97
N PRO A 526 -44.88 6.28 1.80
CA PRO A 526 -44.23 6.04 3.09
C PRO A 526 -42.78 5.53 2.93
N ILE A 527 -41.86 6.04 3.74
CA ILE A 527 -40.52 5.46 3.87
C ILE A 527 -40.63 4.10 4.56
N ARG A 528 -40.17 3.04 3.90
CA ARG A 528 -40.23 1.66 4.41
C ARG A 528 -38.95 1.30 5.15
N LEU A 529 -39.05 1.18 6.48
CA LEU A 529 -37.97 0.68 7.34
C LEU A 529 -38.04 -0.84 7.46
N VAL A 530 -37.16 -1.51 6.71
CA VAL A 530 -37.02 -2.98 6.72
C VAL A 530 -36.52 -3.45 8.08
N ASP A 531 -37.23 -4.39 8.68
CA ASP A 531 -37.00 -4.95 10.03
C ASP A 531 -36.84 -3.86 11.11
N GLY A 532 -37.54 -2.73 10.94
CA GLY A 532 -37.52 -1.61 11.86
C GLY A 532 -36.35 -0.64 11.71
N GLY A 533 -35.43 -0.86 10.76
CA GLY A 533 -34.41 0.13 10.38
C GLY A 533 -33.30 0.37 11.41
N LYS A 534 -33.09 -0.57 12.33
CA LYS A 534 -32.06 -0.47 13.40
C LYS A 534 -30.65 -0.77 12.92
N GLN A 535 -30.51 -1.49 11.81
CA GLN A 535 -29.22 -1.81 11.20
C GLN A 535 -28.48 -0.53 10.82
N LYS A 536 -27.17 -0.52 11.08
CA LYS A 536 -26.30 0.64 10.93
C LYS A 536 -25.34 0.50 9.76
N ARG A 537 -25.03 1.62 9.12
CA ARG A 537 -24.06 1.70 8.02
C ARG A 537 -23.18 2.93 8.22
N CYS A 538 -21.91 2.80 7.88
CA CYS A 538 -21.05 3.95 7.65
C CYS A 538 -21.28 4.49 6.24
N PHE A 539 -21.64 5.77 6.14
CA PHE A 539 -21.86 6.47 4.88
C PHE A 539 -20.69 7.39 4.55
N THR A 540 -20.35 7.48 3.27
CA THR A 540 -19.17 8.22 2.84
C THR A 540 -19.55 9.20 1.77
N ASP A 541 -19.11 10.45 1.89
CA ASP A 541 -19.29 11.40 0.81
C ASP A 541 -18.53 10.97 -0.44
N PHE A 542 -19.13 11.16 -1.61
CA PHE A 542 -18.51 10.79 -2.88
C PHE A 542 -17.17 11.49 -3.09
N ARG A 543 -16.99 12.74 -2.65
CA ARG A 543 -15.72 13.48 -2.79
C ARG A 543 -14.60 12.80 -2.02
N ASP A 544 -14.87 12.40 -0.78
CA ASP A 544 -13.94 11.64 0.06
C ASP A 544 -13.57 10.30 -0.60
N GLY A 545 -14.58 9.59 -1.11
CA GLY A 545 -14.40 8.31 -1.80
C GLY A 545 -13.56 8.42 -3.07
N ILE A 546 -13.89 9.40 -3.91
CA ILE A 546 -13.23 9.64 -5.21
C ILE A 546 -11.81 10.17 -5.02
N GLU A 547 -11.55 11.01 -4.03
CA GLU A 547 -10.18 11.44 -3.72
C GLU A 547 -9.31 10.27 -3.24
N CYS A 548 -9.85 9.35 -2.42
CA CYS A 548 -9.14 8.13 -2.05
C CYS A 548 -8.83 7.25 -3.27
N LEU A 549 -9.83 7.03 -4.13
CA LEU A 549 -9.67 6.24 -5.36
C LEU A 549 -8.69 6.90 -6.34
N PHE A 550 -8.70 8.23 -6.45
CA PHE A 550 -7.72 8.98 -7.23
C PHE A 550 -6.29 8.76 -6.70
N ARG A 551 -6.09 8.75 -5.39
CA ARG A 551 -4.77 8.43 -4.80
C ARG A 551 -4.34 6.98 -5.07
N VAL A 552 -5.28 6.04 -5.08
CA VAL A 552 -5.03 4.66 -5.52
C VAL A 552 -4.58 4.63 -6.99
N ILE A 553 -5.20 5.43 -7.87
CA ILE A 553 -4.80 5.54 -9.28
C ILE A 553 -3.39 6.14 -9.40
N GLU A 554 -3.09 7.21 -8.64
CA GLU A 554 -1.78 7.86 -8.63
C GLU A 554 -0.65 6.91 -8.21
N ASN A 555 -0.93 5.99 -7.27
CA ASN A 555 -0.02 4.92 -6.87
C ASN A 555 1.42 5.39 -6.60
N LYS A 556 1.56 6.43 -5.78
CA LYS A 556 2.87 7.01 -5.49
C LYS A 556 3.83 5.93 -4.99
N ASN A 557 5.01 5.86 -5.61
CA ASN A 557 6.06 4.88 -5.30
C ASN A 557 5.57 3.41 -5.35
N ASP A 558 4.59 3.11 -6.20
CA ASP A 558 4.02 1.77 -6.39
C ASP A 558 3.42 1.12 -5.13
N GLN A 559 3.10 1.93 -4.12
CA GLN A 559 2.71 1.43 -2.80
C GLN A 559 1.35 0.74 -2.76
N CYS A 560 0.49 0.91 -3.78
CA CYS A 560 -0.86 0.32 -3.84
C CYS A 560 -0.89 -1.06 -4.51
N ASN A 561 0.21 -1.51 -5.12
CA ASN A 561 0.25 -2.80 -5.83
C ASN A 561 0.12 -3.96 -4.84
N GLY A 562 -0.79 -4.90 -5.12
CA GLY A 562 -1.06 -6.05 -4.26
C GLY A 562 -1.83 -5.71 -2.97
N ARG A 563 -2.46 -4.53 -2.89
CA ARG A 563 -3.18 -4.07 -1.70
C ARG A 563 -4.69 -4.06 -1.87
N ILE A 564 -5.36 -4.02 -0.72
CA ILE A 564 -6.80 -3.90 -0.57
C ILE A 564 -7.07 -2.69 0.30
N PHE A 565 -7.95 -1.79 -0.14
CA PHE A 565 -8.33 -0.59 0.61
C PHE A 565 -9.84 -0.56 0.85
N ASN A 566 -10.24 -0.48 2.11
CA ASN A 566 -11.56 0.01 2.47
C ASN A 566 -11.58 1.53 2.27
N ILE A 567 -12.63 2.01 1.61
CA ILE A 567 -12.84 3.43 1.42
C ILE A 567 -14.20 3.78 2.01
N GLY A 568 -14.17 4.31 3.24
CA GLY A 568 -15.36 4.83 3.88
C GLY A 568 -15.10 5.76 5.05
N ASN A 569 -16.15 6.38 5.57
CA ASN A 569 -16.08 7.22 6.77
C ASN A 569 -16.60 6.49 8.01
N PRO A 570 -15.74 5.96 8.88
CA PRO A 570 -16.15 5.23 10.08
C PRO A 570 -16.83 6.11 11.14
N ASN A 571 -16.75 7.43 11.01
CA ASN A 571 -17.41 8.39 11.92
C ASN A 571 -18.86 8.66 11.50
N ASN A 572 -19.21 8.40 10.24
CA ASN A 572 -20.56 8.61 9.71
C ASN A 572 -21.42 7.35 9.86
N GLU A 573 -21.50 6.77 11.06
CA GLU A 573 -22.30 5.57 11.33
C GLU A 573 -23.74 5.93 11.74
N TYR A 574 -24.70 5.61 10.88
CA TYR A 574 -26.12 5.90 11.12
C TYR A 574 -26.99 4.67 10.88
N SER A 575 -28.08 4.56 11.64
CA SER A 575 -29.13 3.58 11.38
C SER A 575 -29.99 4.01 10.18
N MET A 576 -30.68 3.06 9.55
CA MET A 576 -31.61 3.41 8.47
C MET A 576 -32.75 4.30 8.97
N ALA A 577 -33.18 4.13 10.22
CA ALA A 577 -34.16 5.02 10.85
C ALA A 577 -33.64 6.45 11.02
N ALA A 578 -32.40 6.61 11.51
CA ALA A 578 -31.79 7.93 11.66
C ALA A 578 -31.60 8.65 10.31
N LEU A 579 -31.23 7.91 9.25
CA LEU A 579 -31.18 8.43 7.88
C LEU A 579 -32.57 8.90 7.42
N ALA A 580 -33.62 8.10 7.65
CA ALA A 580 -34.98 8.47 7.27
C ALA A 580 -35.45 9.75 7.96
N ASP A 581 -35.16 9.90 9.25
CA ASP A 581 -35.52 11.10 10.02
C ASP A 581 -34.75 12.33 9.52
N MET A 582 -33.43 12.20 9.29
CA MET A 582 -32.60 13.28 8.75
C MET A 582 -33.07 13.74 7.36
N LEU A 583 -33.38 12.80 6.46
CA LEU A 583 -33.91 13.12 5.13
C LEU A 583 -35.25 13.85 5.21
N ARG A 584 -36.15 13.43 6.10
CA ARG A 584 -37.46 14.07 6.28
C ARG A 584 -37.30 15.50 6.78
N GLU A 585 -36.46 15.71 7.80
CA GLU A 585 -36.17 17.05 8.32
C GLU A 585 -35.61 17.97 7.23
N LYS A 586 -34.60 17.50 6.50
CA LYS A 586 -33.99 18.27 5.40
C LYS A 586 -34.96 18.51 4.25
N PHE A 587 -35.81 17.55 3.92
CA PHE A 587 -36.84 17.67 2.89
C PHE A 587 -37.90 18.70 3.25
N ASP A 588 -38.43 18.66 4.48
CA ASP A 588 -39.44 19.61 4.94
C ASP A 588 -38.89 21.04 5.04
N GLY A 589 -37.60 21.20 5.32
CA GLY A 589 -36.89 22.48 5.28
C GLY A 589 -36.42 22.94 3.89
N HIS A 590 -36.58 22.12 2.85
CA HIS A 590 -35.99 22.39 1.53
C HIS A 590 -36.74 23.49 0.77
N PRO A 591 -36.04 24.42 0.07
CA PRO A 591 -36.71 25.47 -0.72
C PRO A 591 -37.70 24.95 -1.76
N LEU A 592 -37.41 23.79 -2.38
CA LEU A 592 -38.28 23.14 -3.37
C LEU A 592 -39.41 22.30 -2.76
N ARG A 593 -39.56 22.25 -1.43
CA ARG A 593 -40.53 21.39 -0.73
C ARG A 593 -41.96 21.53 -1.26
N TYR A 594 -42.36 22.75 -1.64
CA TYR A 594 -43.72 23.07 -2.08
C TYR A 594 -44.11 22.41 -3.43
N HIS A 595 -43.15 21.90 -4.21
CA HIS A 595 -43.42 21.18 -5.46
C HIS A 595 -43.87 19.73 -5.26
N PHE A 596 -43.74 19.20 -4.05
CA PHE A 596 -43.93 17.78 -3.76
C PHE A 596 -45.12 17.54 -2.81
N PRO A 597 -45.79 16.37 -2.89
CA PRO A 597 -46.90 16.02 -2.00
C PRO A 597 -46.50 15.98 -0.51
N PRO A 598 -47.48 15.92 0.42
CA PRO A 598 -47.23 15.60 1.81
C PRO A 598 -46.48 14.27 1.95
N ALA A 599 -45.50 14.18 2.86
CA ALA A 599 -44.73 12.96 3.05
C ALA A 599 -45.61 11.84 3.65
N GLY A 600 -45.54 10.62 3.09
CA GLY A 600 -46.37 9.48 3.49
C GLY A 600 -46.06 8.85 4.86
N GLY A 601 -45.18 9.47 5.65
CA GLY A 601 -44.75 8.96 6.96
C GLY A 601 -43.75 7.80 6.89
N ILE A 602 -43.61 7.06 8.00
CA ILE A 602 -42.70 5.92 8.14
C ILE A 602 -43.53 4.64 8.33
N GLN A 603 -43.22 3.61 7.55
CA GLN A 603 -43.82 2.29 7.64
C GLN A 603 -42.75 1.25 8.00
N ARG A 604 -43.00 0.42 9.01
CA ARG A 604 -42.15 -0.75 9.32
C ARG A 604 -42.61 -1.94 8.50
N ILE A 605 -41.67 -2.64 7.88
CA ILE A 605 -41.97 -3.80 7.02
C ILE A 605 -40.98 -4.93 7.29
N GLU A 606 -41.44 -6.18 7.19
CA GLU A 606 -40.57 -7.35 7.25
C GLU A 606 -39.68 -7.44 6.00
N ALA A 607 -38.41 -7.84 6.17
CA ALA A 607 -37.49 -8.00 5.05
C ALA A 607 -38.00 -8.98 3.98
N ARG A 608 -38.70 -10.05 4.40
CA ARG A 608 -39.31 -11.01 3.46
C ARG A 608 -40.36 -10.35 2.56
N ALA A 609 -41.15 -9.43 3.09
CA ALA A 609 -42.18 -8.73 2.32
C ALA A 609 -41.58 -7.69 1.35
N TYR A 610 -40.40 -7.16 1.64
CA TYR A 610 -39.72 -6.19 0.79
C TYR A 610 -38.82 -6.86 -0.27
N TYR A 611 -37.88 -7.72 0.15
CA TYR A 611 -36.87 -8.33 -0.72
C TYR A 611 -37.23 -9.73 -1.22
N GLY A 612 -38.24 -10.38 -0.63
CA GLY A 612 -38.62 -11.76 -0.94
C GLY A 612 -37.94 -12.80 -0.06
N SER A 613 -38.25 -14.08 -0.32
CA SER A 613 -37.58 -15.21 0.35
C SER A 613 -36.11 -15.29 -0.05
N GLY A 614 -35.23 -15.64 0.89
CA GLY A 614 -33.79 -15.77 0.62
C GLY A 614 -32.96 -14.52 0.97
N TYR A 615 -33.60 -13.44 1.42
CA TYR A 615 -32.90 -12.28 1.97
C TYR A 615 -32.37 -12.52 3.40
N GLN A 616 -31.26 -11.85 3.69
CA GLN A 616 -30.59 -11.75 4.99
C GLN A 616 -29.76 -10.47 4.99
N ASP A 617 -29.67 -9.78 6.13
CA ASP A 617 -28.98 -8.48 6.22
C ASP A 617 -27.82 -8.51 7.22
N VAL A 618 -27.01 -7.45 7.19
CA VAL A 618 -25.89 -7.17 8.08
C VAL A 618 -26.33 -6.16 9.14
N GLN A 619 -25.99 -6.39 10.41
CA GLN A 619 -26.40 -5.51 11.52
C GLN A 619 -25.60 -4.20 11.55
N HIS A 620 -24.27 -4.27 11.45
CA HIS A 620 -23.38 -3.11 11.41
C HIS A 620 -22.34 -3.27 10.29
N ARG A 621 -21.84 -2.15 9.76
CA ARG A 621 -20.82 -2.17 8.72
C ARG A 621 -19.96 -0.93 8.84
N ARG A 622 -18.85 -1.08 9.57
CA ARG A 622 -17.89 -0.03 9.88
C ARG A 622 -16.51 -0.41 9.33
N PRO A 623 -15.90 0.39 8.44
CA PRO A 623 -14.59 0.07 7.88
C PRO A 623 -13.46 0.36 8.88
N SER A 624 -12.44 -0.50 8.94
CA SER A 624 -11.09 -0.03 9.26
C SER A 624 -10.58 0.75 8.03
N ILE A 625 -9.99 1.92 8.25
CA ILE A 625 -9.36 2.75 7.21
C ILE A 625 -7.84 2.91 7.40
N ARG A 626 -7.24 2.04 8.23
CA ARG A 626 -5.83 2.14 8.62
C ARG A 626 -4.88 2.02 7.44
N GLU A 627 -5.17 1.14 6.48
CA GLU A 627 -4.37 1.02 5.25
C GLU A 627 -4.46 2.28 4.39
N ALA A 628 -5.66 2.83 4.19
CA ALA A 628 -5.83 4.06 3.42
C ALA A 628 -5.13 5.27 4.08
N GLN A 629 -5.13 5.33 5.42
CA GLN A 629 -4.42 6.36 6.18
C GLN A 629 -2.90 6.21 6.07
N SER A 630 -2.37 5.01 6.31
CA SER A 630 -0.92 4.79 6.39
C SER A 630 -0.24 4.83 5.02
N ILE A 631 -0.91 4.33 3.98
CA ILE A 631 -0.35 4.23 2.63
C ILE A 631 -0.67 5.45 1.77
N LEU A 632 -1.92 5.95 1.83
CA LEU A 632 -2.37 7.03 0.95
C LEU A 632 -2.36 8.41 1.62
N GLY A 633 -2.13 8.47 2.94
CA GLY A 633 -2.30 9.69 3.72
C GLY A 633 -3.71 10.26 3.64
N TRP A 634 -4.71 9.40 3.41
CA TRP A 634 -6.10 9.79 3.20
C TRP A 634 -6.92 9.66 4.49
N THR A 635 -7.81 10.60 4.74
CA THR A 635 -8.79 10.54 5.84
C THR A 635 -10.05 11.27 5.38
N PRO A 636 -11.24 10.66 5.53
CA PRO A 636 -12.49 11.29 5.14
C PRO A 636 -12.85 12.40 6.13
N ASN A 637 -13.38 13.51 5.62
CA ASN A 637 -13.64 14.69 6.43
C ASN A 637 -15.04 15.29 6.26
N VAL A 638 -15.85 14.80 5.32
CA VAL A 638 -17.18 15.36 5.08
C VAL A 638 -18.21 14.78 6.06
N PRO A 639 -18.91 15.64 6.84
CA PRO A 639 -20.00 15.20 7.72
C PRO A 639 -21.18 14.62 6.95
N PHE A 640 -21.83 13.61 7.51
CA PHE A 640 -22.91 12.92 6.81
C PHE A 640 -24.11 13.82 6.49
N GLU A 641 -24.46 14.73 7.40
CA GLU A 641 -25.57 15.68 7.23
C GLU A 641 -25.40 16.53 5.97
N GLN A 642 -24.16 16.94 5.67
CA GLN A 642 -23.84 17.69 4.46
C GLN A 642 -24.07 16.82 3.21
N SER A 643 -23.58 15.58 3.21
CA SER A 643 -23.77 14.67 2.08
C SER A 643 -25.26 14.37 1.83
N VAL A 644 -26.06 14.23 2.88
CA VAL A 644 -27.52 14.03 2.77
C VAL A 644 -28.19 15.25 2.14
N GLU A 645 -27.85 16.45 2.58
CA GLU A 645 -28.40 17.71 2.06
C GLU A 645 -28.10 17.89 0.58
N GLU A 646 -26.84 17.73 0.17
CA GLU A 646 -26.43 17.87 -1.24
C GLU A 646 -27.03 16.78 -2.14
N THR A 647 -27.11 15.55 -1.64
CA THR A 647 -27.75 14.45 -2.38
C THR A 647 -29.24 14.72 -2.59
N LEU A 648 -29.93 15.17 -1.53
CA LEU A 648 -31.34 15.51 -1.60
C LEU A 648 -31.59 16.66 -2.58
N ASP A 649 -30.86 17.78 -2.44
CA ASP A 649 -31.01 18.95 -3.31
C ASP A 649 -30.86 18.58 -4.79
N TYR A 650 -29.84 17.77 -5.13
CA TYR A 650 -29.65 17.27 -6.49
C TYR A 650 -30.89 16.55 -7.03
N PHE A 651 -31.40 15.55 -6.29
CA PHE A 651 -32.54 14.77 -6.75
C PHE A 651 -33.85 15.58 -6.82
N LEU A 652 -34.06 16.53 -5.90
CA LEU A 652 -35.25 17.38 -5.94
C LEU A 652 -35.22 18.32 -7.15
N LYS A 653 -34.06 18.93 -7.46
CA LYS A 653 -33.88 19.76 -8.66
C LYS A 653 -34.16 18.95 -9.92
N SER A 654 -33.55 17.77 -10.06
CA SER A 654 -33.79 16.90 -11.21
C SER A 654 -35.26 16.48 -11.35
N ALA A 655 -35.97 16.25 -10.23
CA ALA A 655 -37.39 15.91 -10.27
C ALA A 655 -38.25 17.08 -10.79
N VAL A 656 -37.95 18.31 -10.37
CA VAL A 656 -38.66 19.52 -10.83
C VAL A 656 -38.38 19.82 -12.30
N GLU A 657 -37.13 19.72 -12.73
CA GLU A 657 -36.72 19.92 -14.13
C GLU A 657 -37.43 18.94 -15.06
N CYS A 658 -37.46 17.65 -14.70
CA CYS A 658 -38.12 16.61 -15.48
C CYS A 658 -39.65 16.83 -15.57
N ALA A 659 -40.28 17.32 -14.51
CA ALA A 659 -41.71 17.69 -14.52
C ALA A 659 -41.99 18.90 -15.43
N ALA A 660 -41.09 19.90 -15.45
CA ALA A 660 -41.21 21.08 -16.31
C ALA A 660 -41.06 20.73 -17.79
N GLU A 661 -40.10 19.87 -18.15
CA GLU A 661 -39.91 19.37 -19.52
C GLU A 661 -41.12 18.57 -20.02
N ALA A 662 -41.69 17.71 -19.17
CA ALA A 662 -42.91 16.95 -19.49
C ALA A 662 -44.13 17.86 -19.72
N SER A 663 -44.26 18.95 -18.94
CA SER A 663 -45.33 19.94 -19.12
C SER A 663 -45.15 20.75 -20.41
N CYS A 664 -43.91 21.10 -20.77
CA CYS A 664 -43.60 21.88 -21.97
C CYS A 664 -43.82 21.07 -23.25
N ALA A 665 -43.48 19.77 -23.23
CA ALA A 665 -43.72 18.84 -24.33
C ALA A 665 -45.23 18.61 -24.59
N MET A 666 -46.07 18.60 -23.56
CA MET A 666 -47.53 18.52 -23.75
C MET A 666 -48.13 19.80 -24.33
N SER A 667 -47.61 20.98 -23.96
CA SER A 667 -48.08 22.26 -24.52
C SER A 667 -47.62 22.54 -25.96
N ALA A 668 -46.64 21.80 -26.48
CA ALA A 668 -46.16 21.90 -27.87
C ALA A 668 -46.89 20.95 -28.83
N CYS A 669 -47.77 20.09 -28.32
CA CYS A 669 -48.63 19.18 -29.09
C CYS A 669 -50.11 19.59 -29.14
N GLU A 670 -50.46 20.74 -28.54
CA GLU A 670 -51.70 21.48 -28.78
C GLU A 670 -51.44 22.63 -29.76
#